data_AF-A0A3D1KJ45-F1
#
_entry.id   AF-A0A3D1KJ45-F1
#
_cell.length_a   1.000
_cell.length_b   1.000
_cell.length_c   1.000
_cell.angle_alpha   90.00
_cell.angle_beta   90.00
_cell.angle_gamma   90.00
#
_symmetry.space_group_name_H-M   'P 1'
#
loop_
_entity.id
_entity.type
_entity.pdbx_description
1 polymer ?
#
loop_
_entity_poly.entity_id
_entity_poly.type
_entity_poly.pdbx_seq_one_letter_code
_entity_poly.pdbx_strand_id
1 'polypeptide(L)'
;MFRESGQSIELTETNSDLPNRPKAKLIENFTETNAKPQVVDYNLLKQIQSINSLPSESLGHRYSSLSATEAGFKGSRTLADKDALELTMLLASNEEPEQMPEYDLETILSLLTEKQLMKPGIINRLSTWIGVDPPERIKQLEVRLTKHIEQGNELSITLLAALAELNSQQNKFSVDFDLMRPLEDAEQTLLPPAVLDQIAVLNRLNTKESSLALHKILDFMTEYMVAAREDGLRNSDESDLYGPYGAQGLYEEFIGFAEREIKKTPNYLLKKHWQDALDAEEIMFAEDATTTLKEGALGNVIGGSVDQNIYAFAHQQESQALRAANNISAGNHISHPVLPLAPGYAGLYEHGSLKTIYKQDQLSNTAVTKQEEQEWAAKNNSADEYIYDALEGDTWKHNASVSDKLAKLQNIWDFLKGSKATERKFYFDTERIDLANLHPLVTAEILENNEKYIQQHKNQQTPPESITEEQYAKEFFPLGERDDNAKYEYRYLLSLQMRKRFEDDFKMPVESLSLWEQRNFLSFLETESVEEIKQLQDFIAKNGHEGLRAFLSLEFDPAAGKKILELAEKIATPEMTSILKQYSTLVNYAETNSTELAKEFMADNEQTSFESAVFEGLLVRAKDVLMTAHRRVIKQGENPEQVINSTIGELEQESPKQRTVSGCFRKTAELLADREPGSVEITSLVRQNDEILNELKQNNGLPMFLRALTSRGELAEIPEIHWRVDRGLEEYRLRFGLDIEILTQALADPERKKILFEFGPGCGKSKLERTEQTDGRWTDIAMADKLYYPLNGFVNAMIDWPKLEKAIGIKLSEADQEILSDMLYKVVMIQDRQTEQDHFEYHTERMERLKNNPNAIRQILAEIAPQLPDISIVPTTISTRDDKGNVIYTYKRDIKQAKESSPALAKAIAEIGDAERINKYVAEKDAFEAVPAYPAGIIVGDFSLIEALKSEQVDLAIGVRSTVYKYNQEYVDFLVEMTDKLSSDGLYIADCVRDNDGWYYRLAEAVEFINREQAKQKNGQADYQLNVAVILGEGFPGEDHRQEKVPSALVISKNKDYSQLIASNLDSGFEIVALEDLVSEAGKVKYDVAGLDATGHTLQKLEEAQGVVTDAEDELAIAA
;
A
#
# COMPACT_ATOMS: atom_id res chain seq x y z
N MET A 1 4.06 37.78 -50.96
CA MET A 1 3.09 38.88 -51.18
C MET A 1 1.73 38.23 -51.48
N PHE A 2 0.87 37.98 -50.47
CA PHE A 2 -0.30 38.76 -49.98
C PHE A 2 -1.62 38.45 -50.75
N ARG A 3 -2.85 38.28 -50.18
CA ARG A 3 -3.47 38.50 -48.83
C ARG A 3 -4.92 37.91 -48.71
N GLU A 4 -5.54 37.95 -47.51
CA GLU A 4 -6.74 37.23 -46.94
C GLU A 4 -8.13 37.96 -46.87
N SER A 5 -9.20 37.18 -46.54
CA SER A 5 -10.25 37.33 -45.45
C SER A 5 -11.80 37.38 -45.77
N GLY A 6 -12.64 36.63 -44.99
CA GLY A 6 -13.99 37.04 -44.44
C GLY A 6 -15.34 36.23 -44.61
N GLN A 7 -16.01 35.86 -43.47
CA GLN A 7 -17.49 35.72 -43.10
C GLN A 7 -18.38 34.49 -43.52
N SER A 8 -19.47 33.97 -42.84
CA SER A 8 -20.53 34.40 -41.84
C SER A 8 -21.42 33.21 -41.29
N ILE A 9 -22.36 33.41 -40.29
CA ILE A 9 -23.85 33.06 -40.24
C ILE A 9 -24.49 32.93 -38.80
N GLU A 10 -25.80 33.28 -38.69
CA GLU A 10 -26.77 33.46 -37.54
C GLU A 10 -27.67 32.24 -37.13
N LEU A 11 -28.48 32.39 -36.04
CA LEU A 11 -29.48 31.47 -35.43
C LEU A 11 -30.85 32.15 -35.13
N THR A 12 -31.97 31.39 -35.03
CA THR A 12 -33.21 31.73 -34.26
C THR A 12 -34.18 30.54 -33.94
N GLU A 13 -34.64 30.47 -32.65
CA GLU A 13 -36.02 30.25 -32.06
C GLU A 13 -36.88 28.95 -32.34
N THR A 14 -37.86 28.41 -31.55
CA THR A 14 -38.55 28.60 -30.22
C THR A 14 -39.56 27.43 -29.90
N ASN A 15 -39.93 27.23 -28.60
CA ASN A 15 -41.24 26.83 -27.95
C ASN A 15 -42.01 25.51 -28.32
N SER A 16 -42.94 24.89 -27.55
CA SER A 16 -43.44 24.80 -26.15
C SER A 16 -44.59 23.73 -26.09
N ASP A 17 -45.10 23.36 -24.89
CA ASP A 17 -46.46 22.78 -24.53
C ASP A 17 -46.49 21.36 -23.88
N LEU A 18 -47.42 20.89 -23.01
CA LEU A 18 -48.29 21.31 -21.87
C LEU A 18 -49.21 20.04 -21.50
N PRO A 19 -50.16 20.00 -20.50
CA PRO A 19 -50.14 19.06 -19.35
C PRO A 19 -51.45 18.21 -19.06
N ASN A 20 -51.54 17.47 -17.92
CA ASN A 20 -52.82 17.10 -17.22
C ASN A 20 -52.76 16.54 -15.74
N ARG A 21 -53.27 17.32 -14.76
CA ARG A 21 -54.18 17.10 -13.54
C ARG A 21 -54.23 15.80 -12.65
N PRO A 22 -54.84 15.77 -11.41
CA PRO A 22 -55.28 16.82 -10.43
C PRO A 22 -55.19 16.55 -8.85
N LYS A 23 -55.26 17.67 -8.06
CA LYS A 23 -55.96 17.96 -6.74
C LYS A 23 -55.50 17.39 -5.37
N ALA A 24 -55.15 18.28 -4.41
CA ALA A 24 -56.05 18.80 -3.34
C ALA A 24 -55.44 19.91 -2.42
N LYS A 25 -56.18 21.04 -2.30
CA LYS A 25 -56.28 22.10 -1.23
C LYS A 25 -54.99 22.83 -0.76
N LEU A 26 -54.67 24.08 -1.16
CA LEU A 26 -55.29 25.42 -0.93
C LEU A 26 -55.48 25.85 0.54
N ILE A 27 -54.66 26.82 0.99
CA ILE A 27 -54.93 28.19 1.52
C ILE A 27 -53.52 28.79 1.82
N GLU A 28 -52.87 29.62 0.98
CA GLU A 28 -53.08 31.04 0.61
C GLU A 28 -52.92 32.07 1.75
N ASN A 29 -51.81 32.84 1.71
CA ASN A 29 -51.71 34.32 1.65
C ASN A 29 -50.48 34.86 2.39
N PHE A 30 -49.44 35.28 1.63
CA PHE A 30 -49.09 36.67 1.25
C PHE A 30 -48.31 37.40 2.37
N THR A 31 -47.20 38.10 2.13
CA THR A 31 -46.75 38.87 0.95
C THR A 31 -45.23 39.13 1.03
N GLU A 32 -44.59 38.98 -0.13
CA GLU A 32 -43.44 39.68 -0.74
C GLU A 32 -42.77 40.83 0.06
N THR A 33 -41.44 40.96 0.03
CA THR A 33 -40.78 41.65 -1.09
C THR A 33 -39.25 41.41 -1.17
N ASN A 34 -38.81 41.05 -2.38
CA ASN A 34 -37.63 41.51 -3.12
C ASN A 34 -36.20 41.34 -2.54
N ALA A 35 -35.55 40.24 -2.93
CA ALA A 35 -34.11 40.25 -3.26
C ALA A 35 -33.89 39.39 -4.53
N LYS A 36 -33.14 39.92 -5.50
CA LYS A 36 -32.79 39.26 -6.77
C LYS A 36 -32.02 37.94 -6.52
N PRO A 37 -32.21 36.88 -7.32
CA PRO A 37 -31.40 35.68 -7.21
C PRO A 37 -29.99 35.95 -7.77
N GLN A 38 -28.97 35.67 -6.96
CA GLN A 38 -27.60 35.52 -7.44
C GLN A 38 -27.52 34.30 -8.37
N VAL A 39 -26.85 34.49 -9.50
CA VAL A 39 -26.52 33.46 -10.48
C VAL A 39 -25.66 32.41 -9.79
N VAL A 40 -26.16 31.17 -9.72
CA VAL A 40 -25.38 30.00 -9.31
C VAL A 40 -24.42 29.69 -10.46
N ASP A 41 -23.11 29.80 -10.21
CA ASP A 41 -22.08 29.47 -11.18
C ASP A 41 -22.04 27.94 -11.40
N TYR A 42 -22.60 27.51 -12.53
CA TYR A 42 -22.70 26.10 -12.91
C TYR A 42 -21.33 25.44 -13.15
N ASN A 43 -20.27 26.23 -13.35
CA ASN A 43 -18.91 25.70 -13.50
C ASN A 43 -18.32 25.25 -12.15
N LEU A 44 -18.70 25.91 -11.05
CA LEU A 44 -18.31 25.52 -9.69
C LEU A 44 -18.95 24.18 -9.31
N LEU A 45 -20.21 23.94 -9.69
CA LEU A 45 -20.89 22.66 -9.49
C LEU A 45 -20.29 21.52 -10.32
N LYS A 46 -19.79 21.81 -11.52
CA LYS A 46 -19.05 20.83 -12.34
C LYS A 46 -17.68 20.49 -11.78
N GLN A 47 -16.95 21.47 -11.23
CA GLN A 47 -15.69 21.23 -10.51
C GLN A 47 -15.91 20.42 -9.22
N ILE A 48 -17.00 20.67 -8.49
CA ILE A 48 -17.38 19.87 -7.31
C ILE A 48 -17.77 18.43 -7.72
N GLN A 49 -18.39 18.23 -8.89
CA GLN A 49 -18.72 16.90 -9.38
C GLN A 49 -17.52 16.11 -9.91
N SER A 50 -16.48 16.76 -10.43
CA SER A 50 -15.24 16.09 -10.86
C SER A 50 -14.33 15.66 -9.70
N ILE A 51 -14.57 16.14 -8.47
CA ILE A 51 -13.84 15.76 -7.25
C ILE A 51 -14.50 14.58 -6.50
N ASN A 52 -15.75 14.22 -6.85
CA ASN A 52 -16.51 13.16 -6.19
C ASN A 52 -16.21 11.72 -6.69
N SER A 53 -14.97 11.43 -7.09
CA SER A 53 -14.51 10.04 -7.31
C SER A 53 -14.08 9.32 -6.02
N LEU A 54 -14.22 9.96 -4.85
CA LEU A 54 -14.15 9.27 -3.55
C LEU A 54 -15.54 8.76 -3.12
N PRO A 55 -15.66 7.56 -2.53
CA PRO A 55 -16.95 6.96 -2.20
C PRO A 55 -17.68 7.78 -1.12
N SER A 56 -18.64 8.58 -1.57
CA SER A 56 -19.49 9.48 -0.77
C SER A 56 -20.28 8.81 0.37
N GLU A 57 -20.39 7.48 0.37
CA GLU A 57 -21.08 6.73 1.42
C GLU A 57 -20.31 6.67 2.76
N SER A 58 -18.98 6.85 2.76
CA SER A 58 -18.17 6.79 3.99
C SER A 58 -18.14 8.10 4.80
N LEU A 59 -18.25 9.25 4.12
CA LEU A 59 -18.26 10.58 4.75
C LEU A 59 -19.63 10.86 5.38
N GLY A 60 -20.74 10.65 4.67
CA GLY A 60 -22.10 10.93 5.17
C GLY A 60 -22.51 10.13 6.42
N HIS A 61 -21.97 8.91 6.59
CA HIS A 61 -22.20 8.10 7.78
C HIS A 61 -21.40 8.55 9.00
N ARG A 62 -20.21 9.14 8.83
CA ARG A 62 -19.45 9.73 9.96
C ARG A 62 -20.11 11.03 10.46
N TYR A 63 -20.61 11.88 9.56
CA TYR A 63 -21.23 13.16 9.92
C TYR A 63 -22.60 13.05 10.60
N SER A 64 -23.42 12.05 10.26
CA SER A 64 -24.75 11.88 10.86
C SER A 64 -24.71 11.45 12.33
N SER A 65 -23.63 10.79 12.76
CA SER A 65 -23.44 10.33 14.15
C SER A 65 -23.01 11.42 15.13
N LEU A 66 -22.50 12.56 14.63
CA LEU A 66 -22.03 13.68 15.46
C LEU A 66 -23.18 14.56 16.00
N SER A 67 -24.39 14.43 15.46
CA SER A 67 -25.54 15.27 15.85
C SER A 67 -26.19 14.89 17.19
N ALA A 68 -25.85 13.73 17.77
CA ALA A 68 -26.58 13.17 18.91
C ALA A 68 -25.92 13.42 20.29
N THR A 69 -24.63 13.76 20.35
CA THR A 69 -23.87 13.86 21.63
C THR A 69 -23.56 15.28 22.10
N GLU A 70 -23.88 16.32 21.33
CA GLU A 70 -23.52 17.72 21.64
C GLU A 70 -24.69 18.56 22.18
N ALA A 71 -25.48 18.05 23.14
CA ALA A 71 -26.53 18.84 23.81
C ALA A 71 -25.98 19.85 24.86
N GLY A 72 -24.75 20.37 24.66
CA GLY A 72 -24.00 21.15 25.64
C GLY A 72 -23.49 22.52 25.19
N PHE A 73 -23.84 23.00 23.99
CA PHE A 73 -23.50 24.36 23.53
C PHE A 73 -24.77 25.05 22.97
N LYS A 74 -25.50 25.76 23.83
CA LYS A 74 -26.46 26.77 23.36
C LYS A 74 -25.68 28.03 23.01
N GLY A 75 -25.12 28.11 21.81
CA GLY A 75 -24.49 29.36 21.36
C GLY A 75 -23.73 29.38 20.04
N SER A 76 -23.23 28.27 19.49
CA SER A 76 -22.51 28.28 18.22
C SER A 76 -23.39 27.77 17.08
N ARG A 77 -23.44 28.54 15.99
CA ARG A 77 -24.00 28.07 14.72
C ARG A 77 -23.11 26.93 14.24
N THR A 78 -23.67 25.73 14.08
CA THR A 78 -23.07 24.65 13.29
C THR A 78 -22.66 25.23 11.93
N LEU A 79 -21.35 25.25 11.61
CA LEU A 79 -20.91 25.45 10.22
C LEU A 79 -21.53 24.36 9.36
N ALA A 80 -21.98 24.73 8.17
CA ALA A 80 -22.63 23.78 7.26
C ALA A 80 -21.56 22.87 6.63
N ASP A 81 -21.93 21.64 6.26
CA ASP A 81 -21.07 20.67 5.56
C ASP A 81 -20.35 21.27 4.33
N LYS A 82 -20.95 22.30 3.72
CA LYS A 82 -20.39 23.08 2.63
C LYS A 82 -19.11 23.83 3.01
N ASP A 83 -19.05 24.42 4.20
CA ASP A 83 -17.89 25.20 4.65
C ASP A 83 -16.69 24.28 4.98
N ALA A 84 -16.95 23.07 5.50
CA ALA A 84 -15.92 22.05 5.74
C ALA A 84 -15.36 21.47 4.42
N LEU A 85 -16.24 21.26 3.43
CA LEU A 85 -15.84 20.83 2.09
C LEU A 85 -14.99 21.89 1.38
N GLU A 86 -15.39 23.17 1.45
CA GLU A 86 -14.61 24.27 0.88
C GLU A 86 -13.24 24.45 1.56
N LEU A 87 -13.14 24.26 2.89
CA LEU A 87 -11.87 24.22 3.63
C LEU A 87 -10.96 23.07 3.20
N THR A 88 -11.53 21.88 2.96
CA THR A 88 -10.76 20.72 2.49
C THR A 88 -10.25 20.96 1.07
N MET A 89 -11.07 21.54 0.19
CA MET A 89 -10.67 21.90 -1.19
C MET A 89 -9.58 22.98 -1.24
N LEU A 90 -9.54 23.90 -0.26
CA LEU A 90 -8.47 24.89 -0.14
C LEU A 90 -7.10 24.23 0.09
N LEU A 91 -7.08 23.15 0.89
CA LEU A 91 -5.88 22.48 1.38
C LEU A 91 -5.44 21.28 0.51
N ALA A 92 -6.36 20.65 -0.24
CA ALA A 92 -6.13 19.37 -0.92
C ALA A 92 -5.71 19.42 -2.41
N SER A 93 -5.33 20.58 -2.94
CA SER A 93 -5.04 20.72 -4.37
C SER A 93 -3.69 20.12 -4.76
N ASN A 94 -3.71 18.90 -5.29
CA ASN A 94 -2.61 18.21 -6.01
C ASN A 94 -2.49 18.60 -7.49
N GLU A 95 -3.08 19.71 -7.94
CA GLU A 95 -2.87 20.18 -9.31
C GLU A 95 -1.37 20.46 -9.53
N GLU A 96 -0.76 19.81 -10.54
CA GLU A 96 0.56 20.21 -11.01
C GLU A 96 0.55 21.73 -11.22
N PRO A 97 1.56 22.46 -10.73
CA PRO A 97 1.63 23.88 -10.99
C PRO A 97 1.79 24.06 -12.50
N GLU A 98 0.69 24.40 -13.19
CA GLU A 98 0.78 24.98 -14.53
C GLU A 98 1.89 26.04 -14.46
N GLN A 99 2.88 25.96 -15.39
CA GLN A 99 3.96 26.94 -15.46
C GLN A 99 3.36 28.34 -15.46
N MET A 100 3.35 28.98 -14.30
CA MET A 100 2.67 30.25 -14.16
C MET A 100 3.48 31.30 -14.93
N PRO A 101 2.82 32.13 -15.76
CA PRO A 101 3.41 33.39 -16.18
C PRO A 101 3.85 34.16 -14.94
N GLU A 102 4.93 34.95 -15.02
CA GLU A 102 5.31 35.92 -13.98
C GLU A 102 4.10 36.80 -13.59
N TYR A 103 3.31 36.38 -12.59
CA TYR A 103 2.30 37.21 -11.98
C TYR A 103 2.89 37.90 -10.77
N ASP A 104 2.66 39.22 -10.72
CA ASP A 104 3.07 40.15 -9.68
C ASP A 104 2.47 39.76 -8.32
N LEU A 105 3.28 39.80 -7.27
CA LEU A 105 2.96 39.55 -5.86
C LEU A 105 1.66 40.21 -5.39
N GLU A 106 1.23 41.31 -6.03
CA GLU A 106 -0.07 41.95 -5.83
C GLU A 106 -1.29 41.04 -6.09
N THR A 107 -1.20 40.12 -7.04
CA THR A 107 -2.29 39.17 -7.35
C THR A 107 -2.41 38.09 -6.27
N ILE A 108 -1.28 37.63 -5.74
CA ILE A 108 -1.26 36.67 -4.62
C ILE A 108 -1.87 37.34 -3.38
N LEU A 109 -1.47 38.58 -3.09
CA LEU A 109 -1.99 39.35 -1.96
C LEU A 109 -3.47 39.70 -2.10
N SER A 110 -3.97 40.06 -3.28
CA SER A 110 -5.41 40.31 -3.46
C SER A 110 -6.23 39.04 -3.19
N LEU A 111 -5.74 37.88 -3.61
CA LEU A 111 -6.42 36.60 -3.39
C LEU A 111 -6.36 36.12 -1.94
N LEU A 112 -5.32 36.46 -1.18
CA LEU A 112 -5.23 36.17 0.26
C LEU A 112 -6.18 37.04 1.12
N THR A 113 -6.70 38.13 0.54
CA THR A 113 -7.34 39.22 1.29
C THR A 113 -8.78 39.53 0.85
N GLU A 114 -9.22 39.06 -0.32
CA GLU A 114 -10.62 39.16 -0.75
C GLU A 114 -11.54 38.31 0.13
N LYS A 115 -12.56 38.94 0.76
CA LYS A 115 -13.59 38.26 1.57
C LYS A 115 -14.47 37.27 0.78
N GLN A 116 -14.25 37.10 -0.53
CA GLN A 116 -15.02 36.24 -1.42
C GLN A 116 -14.08 35.48 -2.37
N LEU A 117 -14.28 34.16 -2.44
CA LEU A 117 -13.65 33.15 -3.30
C LEU A 117 -12.32 32.56 -2.80
N MET A 118 -12.48 31.52 -1.97
CA MET A 118 -11.50 30.46 -1.75
C MET A 118 -11.12 29.80 -3.08
N LYS A 119 -9.93 30.10 -3.61
CA LYS A 119 -9.38 29.38 -4.77
C LYS A 119 -8.54 28.19 -4.28
N PRO A 120 -8.86 26.95 -4.68
CA PRO A 120 -8.05 25.76 -4.40
C PRO A 120 -6.57 25.97 -4.79
N GLY A 121 -5.65 25.47 -3.97
CA GLY A 121 -4.22 25.42 -4.30
C GLY A 121 -3.45 26.73 -4.11
N ILE A 122 -4.06 27.76 -3.52
CA ILE A 122 -3.38 29.06 -3.33
C ILE A 122 -2.16 28.96 -2.40
N ILE A 123 -2.22 28.12 -1.36
CA ILE A 123 -1.11 27.89 -0.42
C ILE A 123 0.03 27.14 -1.12
N ASN A 124 -0.28 26.12 -1.92
CA ASN A 124 0.73 25.40 -2.71
C ASN A 124 1.40 26.30 -3.76
N ARG A 125 0.63 27.19 -4.40
CA ARG A 125 1.15 28.21 -5.33
C ARG A 125 2.05 29.22 -4.61
N LEU A 126 1.67 29.67 -3.41
CA LEU A 126 2.48 30.54 -2.56
C LEU A 126 3.79 29.87 -2.16
N SER A 127 3.73 28.61 -1.71
CA SER A 127 4.89 27.80 -1.34
C SER A 127 5.86 27.63 -2.51
N THR A 128 5.35 27.28 -3.69
CA THR A 128 6.14 27.20 -4.93
C THR A 128 6.79 28.54 -5.28
N TRP A 129 6.04 29.64 -5.13
CA TRP A 129 6.58 30.98 -5.37
C TRP A 129 7.70 31.30 -4.37
N ILE A 130 7.53 31.04 -3.08
CA ILE A 130 8.59 31.25 -2.08
C ILE A 130 9.85 30.44 -2.43
N GLY A 131 9.70 29.17 -2.80
CA GLY A 131 10.81 28.24 -3.05
C GLY A 131 11.83 28.67 -4.11
N VAL A 132 11.47 29.55 -5.05
CA VAL A 132 12.37 30.01 -6.12
C VAL A 132 13.44 31.01 -5.64
N ASP A 133 13.09 31.88 -4.69
CA ASP A 133 14.03 32.86 -4.11
C ASP A 133 13.62 33.19 -2.66
N PRO A 134 13.78 32.23 -1.73
CA PRO A 134 13.07 32.26 -0.45
C PRO A 134 13.35 33.50 0.40
N PRO A 135 14.60 33.92 0.67
CA PRO A 135 14.85 35.03 1.59
C PRO A 135 14.29 36.38 1.11
N GLU A 136 14.37 36.66 -0.19
CA GLU A 136 13.90 37.92 -0.76
C GLU A 136 12.38 37.92 -0.90
N ARG A 137 11.79 36.82 -1.38
CA ARG A 137 10.34 36.65 -1.54
C ARG A 137 9.58 36.65 -0.22
N ILE A 138 10.13 35.99 0.79
CA ILE A 138 9.63 36.03 2.17
C ILE A 138 9.57 37.47 2.66
N LYS A 139 10.68 38.21 2.57
CA LYS A 139 10.74 39.60 3.05
C LYS A 139 9.75 40.53 2.33
N GLN A 140 9.54 40.30 1.04
CA GLN A 140 8.55 41.05 0.26
C GLN A 140 7.10 40.74 0.67
N LEU A 141 6.80 39.48 0.97
CA LEU A 141 5.51 39.07 1.52
C LEU A 141 5.30 39.67 2.90
N GLU A 142 6.30 39.59 3.78
CA GLU A 142 6.22 40.11 5.15
C GLU A 142 5.82 41.59 5.14
N VAL A 143 6.61 42.46 4.50
CA VAL A 143 6.34 43.90 4.44
C VAL A 143 4.92 44.24 3.94
N ARG A 144 4.38 43.45 3.00
CA ARG A 144 3.07 43.71 2.41
C ARG A 144 1.93 43.15 3.26
N LEU A 145 2.12 42.00 3.89
CA LEU A 145 1.18 41.42 4.85
C LEU A 145 1.06 42.31 6.08
N THR A 146 2.18 42.83 6.61
CA THR A 146 2.21 43.86 7.66
C THR A 146 1.31 45.04 7.29
N LYS A 147 1.52 45.62 6.11
CA LYS A 147 0.75 46.76 5.62
C LYS A 147 -0.74 46.45 5.41
N HIS A 148 -1.07 45.20 5.10
CA HIS A 148 -2.46 44.77 4.94
C HIS A 148 -3.18 44.64 6.28
N ILE A 149 -2.48 44.16 7.30
CA ILE A 149 -2.97 44.06 8.68
C ILE A 149 -3.13 45.48 9.26
N GLU A 150 -2.15 46.37 9.07
CA GLU A 150 -2.21 47.79 9.48
C GLU A 150 -3.44 48.55 8.91
N GLN A 151 -4.01 48.08 7.81
CA GLN A 151 -5.21 48.67 7.19
C GLN A 151 -6.53 48.24 7.86
N GLY A 152 -6.47 47.43 8.92
CA GLY A 152 -7.63 47.03 9.72
C GLY A 152 -8.46 45.88 9.13
N ASN A 153 -7.84 45.01 8.31
CA ASN A 153 -8.49 43.82 7.79
C ASN A 153 -8.44 42.67 8.82
N GLU A 154 -9.57 41.98 9.03
CA GLU A 154 -9.68 40.83 9.97
C GLU A 154 -8.84 39.63 9.51
N LEU A 155 -8.23 38.91 10.45
CA LEU A 155 -7.51 37.66 10.18
C LEU A 155 -8.47 36.57 9.66
N SER A 156 -8.14 35.96 8.52
CA SER A 156 -8.88 34.81 7.95
C SER A 156 -8.07 33.52 8.12
N ILE A 157 -8.73 32.35 8.05
CA ILE A 157 -8.02 31.06 8.09
C ILE A 157 -7.02 30.91 6.93
N THR A 158 -7.33 31.47 5.75
CA THR A 158 -6.44 31.45 4.58
C THR A 158 -5.19 32.28 4.81
N LEU A 159 -5.34 33.46 5.42
CA LEU A 159 -4.21 34.32 5.80
C LEU A 159 -3.37 33.64 6.88
N LEU A 160 -4.00 33.04 7.89
CA LEU A 160 -3.31 32.28 8.94
C LEU A 160 -2.54 31.08 8.38
N ALA A 161 -3.12 30.32 7.46
CA ALA A 161 -2.45 29.22 6.77
C ALA A 161 -1.28 29.69 5.89
N ALA A 162 -1.40 30.87 5.26
CA ALA A 162 -0.31 31.46 4.48
C ALA A 162 0.84 31.95 5.37
N LEU A 163 0.54 32.54 6.53
CA LEU A 163 1.54 32.91 7.54
C LEU A 163 2.23 31.69 8.11
N ALA A 164 1.48 30.62 8.36
CA ALA A 164 2.00 29.33 8.80
C ALA A 164 2.91 28.67 7.75
N GLU A 165 2.53 28.69 6.48
CA GLU A 165 3.38 28.20 5.39
C GLU A 165 4.66 29.02 5.27
N LEU A 166 4.56 30.35 5.32
CA LEU A 166 5.72 31.25 5.35
C LEU A 166 6.67 30.91 6.50
N ASN A 167 6.13 30.73 7.71
CA ASN A 167 6.90 30.39 8.90
C ASN A 167 7.66 29.07 8.72
N SER A 168 6.97 28.04 8.18
CA SER A 168 7.58 26.73 7.94
C SER A 168 8.76 26.76 6.96
N GLN A 169 8.73 27.66 5.96
CA GLN A 169 9.75 27.79 4.94
C GLN A 169 10.99 28.56 5.40
N GLN A 170 10.86 29.41 6.43
CA GLN A 170 11.99 30.22 6.92
C GLN A 170 13.07 29.39 7.64
N ASN A 171 12.77 28.16 8.07
CA ASN A 171 13.67 27.30 8.86
C ASN A 171 14.35 28.03 10.05
N LYS A 172 13.79 29.16 10.49
CA LYS A 172 14.30 30.05 11.54
C LYS A 172 13.13 30.49 12.40
N PHE A 173 13.31 30.42 13.71
CA PHE A 173 12.35 30.78 14.76
C PHE A 173 12.12 32.28 14.92
N SER A 174 12.06 33.05 13.84
CA SER A 174 11.84 34.50 13.94
C SER A 174 10.87 34.96 12.89
N VAL A 175 9.58 34.97 13.24
CA VAL A 175 8.65 35.89 12.60
C VAL A 175 9.22 37.30 12.78
N ASP A 176 9.35 38.07 11.71
CA ASP A 176 9.75 39.47 11.83
C ASP A 176 8.72 40.18 12.74
N PHE A 177 9.19 40.70 13.87
CA PHE A 177 8.36 41.35 14.87
C PHE A 177 7.59 42.54 14.30
N ASP A 178 8.12 43.15 13.24
CA ASP A 178 7.45 44.23 12.52
C ASP A 178 6.18 43.76 11.79
N LEU A 179 6.04 42.45 11.48
CA LEU A 179 4.78 41.84 11.01
C LEU A 179 3.71 41.74 12.09
N MET A 180 4.15 41.68 13.35
CA MET A 180 3.33 41.32 14.50
C MET A 180 2.82 42.53 15.30
N ARG A 181 3.53 43.65 15.33
CA ARG A 181 3.05 44.88 16.01
C ARG A 181 1.65 45.35 15.56
N PRO A 182 1.30 45.36 14.27
CA PRO A 182 -0.03 45.78 13.84
C PRO A 182 -1.16 44.86 14.32
N LEU A 183 -0.85 43.60 14.64
CA LEU A 183 -1.81 42.64 15.20
C LEU A 183 -2.11 42.94 16.68
N GLU A 184 -1.12 43.44 17.43
CA GLU A 184 -1.26 43.82 18.83
C GLU A 184 -1.94 45.20 19.00
N ASP A 185 -1.61 46.15 18.11
CA ASP A 185 -2.14 47.54 18.14
C ASP A 185 -3.62 47.64 17.74
N ALA A 186 -4.20 46.61 17.13
CA ALA A 186 -5.55 46.66 16.56
C ALA A 186 -6.70 46.59 17.60
N GLU A 187 -6.46 46.32 18.89
CA GLU A 187 -7.49 46.06 19.94
C GLU A 187 -8.57 45.01 19.55
N GLN A 188 -8.38 44.27 18.46
CA GLN A 188 -9.29 43.24 17.97
C GLN A 188 -8.84 41.87 18.50
N THR A 189 -9.79 40.97 18.82
CA THR A 189 -9.49 39.55 19.02
C THR A 189 -8.78 39.01 17.78
N LEU A 190 -7.48 38.72 17.89
CA LEU A 190 -6.59 38.20 16.85
C LEU A 190 -7.21 37.01 16.10
N LEU A 191 -7.96 36.17 16.82
CA LEU A 191 -8.67 35.03 16.28
C LEU A 191 -10.18 35.29 16.39
N PRO A 192 -10.84 35.74 15.30
CA PRO A 192 -12.28 35.82 15.27
C PRO A 192 -12.92 34.46 15.59
N PRO A 193 -14.08 34.39 16.25
CA PRO A 193 -14.76 33.12 16.54
C PRO A 193 -14.94 32.22 15.31
N ALA A 194 -15.14 32.82 14.13
CA ALA A 194 -15.22 32.09 12.87
C ALA A 194 -13.92 31.36 12.52
N VAL A 195 -12.74 31.95 12.78
CA VAL A 195 -11.44 31.30 12.55
C VAL A 195 -11.23 30.15 13.53
N LEU A 196 -11.59 30.34 14.81
CA LEU A 196 -11.55 29.27 15.82
C LEU A 196 -12.47 28.10 15.45
N ASP A 197 -13.68 28.38 14.97
CA ASP A 197 -14.59 27.33 14.50
C ASP A 197 -14.01 26.58 13.29
N GLN A 198 -13.34 27.27 12.37
CA GLN A 198 -12.66 26.64 11.22
C GLN A 198 -11.46 25.78 11.65
N ILE A 199 -10.67 26.23 12.63
CA ILE A 199 -9.60 25.42 13.24
C ILE A 199 -10.17 24.16 13.90
N ALA A 200 -11.31 24.27 14.59
CA ALA A 200 -11.99 23.14 15.20
C ALA A 200 -12.50 22.13 14.15
N VAL A 201 -12.90 22.59 12.96
CA VAL A 201 -13.25 21.72 11.83
C VAL A 201 -12.01 20.99 11.32
N LEU A 202 -10.90 21.70 11.07
CA LEU A 202 -9.64 21.08 10.64
C LEU A 202 -9.17 20.01 11.62
N ASN A 203 -9.27 20.28 12.93
CA ASN A 203 -8.94 19.35 14.00
C ASN A 203 -9.76 18.04 13.95
N ARG A 204 -10.96 18.04 13.36
CA ARG A 204 -11.89 16.89 13.34
C ARG A 204 -11.90 16.13 12.02
N LEU A 205 -11.41 16.71 10.92
CA LEU A 205 -11.46 16.12 9.57
C LEU A 205 -10.56 14.88 9.43
N ASN A 206 -9.48 14.77 10.21
CA ASN A 206 -8.54 13.64 10.21
C ASN A 206 -8.08 13.21 8.81
N THR A 207 -7.85 14.18 7.91
CA THR A 207 -7.18 13.92 6.62
C THR A 207 -5.73 14.37 6.72
N LYS A 208 -4.86 13.85 5.84
CA LYS A 208 -3.44 14.23 5.84
C LYS A 208 -3.27 15.74 5.63
N GLU A 209 -4.00 16.30 4.67
CA GLU A 209 -3.91 17.71 4.28
C GLU A 209 -4.43 18.65 5.38
N SER A 210 -5.54 18.28 6.02
CA SER A 210 -6.10 19.06 7.14
C SER A 210 -5.22 19.00 8.38
N SER A 211 -4.65 17.83 8.68
CA SER A 211 -3.74 17.64 9.81
C SER A 211 -2.46 18.43 9.59
N LEU A 212 -1.84 18.33 8.42
CA LEU A 212 -0.64 19.08 8.06
C LEU A 212 -0.83 20.60 8.16
N ALA A 213 -1.90 21.12 7.57
CA ALA A 213 -2.20 22.54 7.63
C ALA A 213 -2.36 22.99 9.08
N LEU A 214 -3.02 22.18 9.90
CA LEU A 214 -3.17 22.49 11.31
C LEU A 214 -1.85 22.39 12.08
N HIS A 215 -0.96 21.43 11.77
CA HIS A 215 0.39 21.39 12.35
C HIS A 215 1.14 22.70 12.10
N LYS A 216 1.20 23.17 10.85
CA LYS A 216 1.87 24.43 10.50
C LYS A 216 1.25 25.63 11.22
N ILE A 217 -0.09 25.68 11.33
CA ILE A 217 -0.80 26.73 12.05
C ILE A 217 -0.45 26.70 13.55
N LEU A 218 -0.39 25.52 14.17
CA LEU A 218 -0.03 25.38 15.58
C LEU A 218 1.42 25.81 15.85
N ASP A 219 2.36 25.46 14.98
CA ASP A 219 3.75 25.93 15.07
C ASP A 219 3.80 27.46 15.04
N PHE A 220 3.19 28.08 14.03
CA PHE A 220 3.15 29.53 13.89
C PHE A 220 2.52 30.21 15.11
N MET A 221 1.39 29.71 15.59
CA MET A 221 0.72 30.25 16.78
C MET A 221 1.60 30.12 18.02
N THR A 222 2.25 28.97 18.21
CA THR A 222 3.12 28.72 19.36
C THR A 222 4.34 29.64 19.37
N GLU A 223 5.00 29.76 18.22
CA GLU A 223 6.16 30.63 18.04
C GLU A 223 5.80 32.11 18.23
N TYR A 224 4.66 32.54 17.69
CA TYR A 224 4.14 33.90 17.91
C TYR A 224 3.98 34.21 19.39
N MET A 225 3.33 33.31 20.14
CA MET A 225 3.07 33.51 21.56
C MET A 225 4.37 33.62 22.37
N VAL A 226 5.38 32.82 22.05
CA VAL A 226 6.71 32.90 22.69
C VAL A 226 7.40 34.23 22.35
N ALA A 227 7.40 34.63 21.08
CA ALA A 227 8.02 35.87 20.62
C ALA A 227 7.38 37.11 21.26
N ALA A 228 6.04 37.20 21.26
CA ALA A 228 5.27 38.31 21.85
C ALA A 228 5.66 38.57 23.31
N ARG A 229 5.86 37.50 24.08
CA ARG A 229 6.28 37.60 25.49
C ARG A 229 7.71 38.07 25.67
N GLU A 230 8.66 37.55 24.88
CA GLU A 230 10.07 37.95 24.99
C GLU A 230 10.28 39.45 24.76
N ASP A 231 9.53 40.05 23.83
CA ASP A 231 9.58 41.49 23.58
C ASP A 231 8.91 42.30 24.69
N GLY A 232 7.76 41.83 25.20
CA GLY A 232 7.11 42.44 26.37
C GLY A 232 8.04 42.50 27.59
N LEU A 233 8.84 41.46 27.82
CA LEU A 233 9.88 41.44 28.87
C LEU A 233 11.02 42.42 28.59
N ARG A 234 11.48 42.53 27.34
CA ARG A 234 12.59 43.42 26.94
C ARG A 234 12.22 44.91 26.95
N ASN A 235 10.97 45.24 26.67
CA ASN A 235 10.47 46.62 26.54
C ASN A 235 9.75 47.15 27.80
N SER A 236 9.66 46.35 28.86
CA SER A 236 9.14 46.80 30.15
C SER A 236 10.17 47.65 30.91
N ASP A 237 10.05 48.98 30.82
CA ASP A 237 10.64 49.88 31.81
C ASP A 237 9.95 49.63 33.17
N GLU A 238 10.72 49.51 34.25
CA GLU A 238 10.32 49.14 35.63
C GLU A 238 9.18 49.97 36.29
N SER A 239 8.52 50.88 35.57
CA SER A 239 7.40 51.69 36.08
C SER A 239 6.01 51.30 35.57
N ASP A 240 5.89 50.46 34.54
CA ASP A 240 4.60 49.96 34.07
C ASP A 240 4.49 48.45 34.34
N LEU A 241 4.22 48.12 35.61
CA LEU A 241 3.77 46.77 36.04
C LEU A 241 2.41 46.35 35.41
N TYR A 242 1.96 47.05 34.37
CA TYR A 242 0.68 46.94 33.67
C TYR A 242 0.84 47.12 32.14
N GLY A 243 1.79 46.41 31.50
CA GLY A 243 1.82 46.26 30.04
C GLY A 243 2.27 44.86 29.60
N PRO A 244 1.76 44.25 28.50
CA PRO A 244 0.61 44.58 27.64
C PRO A 244 -0.59 43.64 27.89
N TYR A 245 -1.74 44.16 28.33
CA TYR A 245 -2.95 43.34 28.60
C TYR A 245 -3.56 42.68 27.33
N GLY A 246 -3.20 43.13 26.13
CA GLY A 246 -3.73 42.61 24.86
C GLY A 246 -3.19 41.21 24.51
N ALA A 247 -1.87 41.03 24.53
CA ALA A 247 -1.24 39.74 24.19
C ALA A 247 -1.60 38.63 25.19
N GLN A 248 -1.75 38.97 26.48
CA GLN A 248 -2.13 38.01 27.51
C GLN A 248 -3.59 37.51 27.34
N GLY A 249 -4.54 38.38 26.99
CA GLY A 249 -5.94 37.97 26.77
C GLY A 249 -6.11 37.05 25.56
N LEU A 250 -5.37 37.32 24.48
CA LEU A 250 -5.35 36.48 23.27
C LEU A 250 -4.76 35.10 23.55
N TYR A 251 -3.69 35.08 24.33
CA TYR A 251 -3.04 33.87 24.79
C TYR A 251 -4.01 32.99 25.62
N GLU A 252 -4.66 33.57 26.63
CA GLU A 252 -5.64 32.88 27.47
C GLU A 252 -6.84 32.33 26.66
N GLU A 253 -7.29 33.06 25.64
CA GLU A 253 -8.35 32.61 24.74
C GLU A 253 -7.94 31.41 23.88
N PHE A 254 -6.75 31.46 23.26
CA PHE A 254 -6.24 30.37 22.42
C PHE A 254 -5.90 29.12 23.24
N ILE A 255 -5.27 29.26 24.41
CA ILE A 255 -5.00 28.13 25.32
C ILE A 255 -6.30 27.51 25.81
N GLY A 256 -7.27 28.33 26.25
CA GLY A 256 -8.57 27.82 26.65
C GLY A 256 -9.30 27.10 25.51
N PHE A 257 -9.09 27.51 24.25
CA PHE A 257 -9.57 26.80 23.07
C PHE A 257 -8.81 25.48 22.84
N ALA A 258 -7.47 25.50 22.90
CA ALA A 258 -6.61 24.33 22.76
C ALA A 258 -6.95 23.23 23.79
N GLU A 259 -7.16 23.59 25.07
CA GLU A 259 -7.57 22.65 26.14
C GLU A 259 -8.88 21.90 25.85
N ARG A 260 -9.77 22.52 25.07
CA ARG A 260 -11.04 21.93 24.64
C ARG A 260 -10.86 21.07 23.40
N GLU A 261 -10.09 21.55 22.42
CA GLU A 261 -9.95 20.87 21.13
C GLU A 261 -9.02 19.66 21.20
N ILE A 262 -7.97 19.66 22.04
CA ILE A 262 -7.09 18.49 22.25
C ILE A 262 -7.86 17.23 22.70
N LYS A 263 -8.97 17.41 23.43
CA LYS A 263 -9.84 16.33 23.89
C LYS A 263 -10.72 15.74 22.77
N LYS A 264 -10.88 16.48 21.67
CA LYS A 264 -11.69 16.12 20.51
C LYS A 264 -10.83 15.74 19.30
N THR A 265 -9.52 15.87 19.39
CA THR A 265 -8.59 15.53 18.31
C THR A 265 -8.55 14.00 18.12
N PRO A 266 -8.98 13.49 16.94
CA PRO A 266 -8.97 12.07 16.62
C PRO A 266 -7.58 11.58 16.21
N ASN A 267 -6.74 12.46 15.65
CA ASN A 267 -5.39 12.15 15.20
C ASN A 267 -4.39 12.16 16.37
N TYR A 268 -3.55 11.14 16.46
CA TYR A 268 -2.55 11.07 17.53
C TYR A 268 -1.49 12.16 17.44
N LEU A 269 -0.87 12.33 16.27
CA LEU A 269 0.24 13.27 16.07
C LEU A 269 -0.22 14.71 16.32
N LEU A 270 -1.38 15.07 15.79
CA LEU A 270 -2.00 16.38 15.99
C LEU A 270 -2.37 16.63 17.44
N LYS A 271 -2.83 15.59 18.16
CA LYS A 271 -3.12 15.69 19.60
C LYS A 271 -1.85 15.99 20.40
N LYS A 272 -0.71 15.40 20.02
CA LYS A 272 0.59 15.74 20.61
C LYS A 272 0.98 17.16 20.21
N HIS A 273 0.73 17.61 18.99
CA HIS A 273 1.00 19.00 18.62
C HIS A 273 0.20 20.02 19.43
N TRP A 274 -1.09 19.75 19.67
CA TRP A 274 -1.89 20.55 20.59
C TRP A 274 -1.29 20.61 22.00
N GLN A 275 -0.67 19.51 22.46
CA GLN A 275 0.04 19.49 23.73
C GLN A 275 1.30 20.38 23.71
N ASP A 276 2.00 20.54 22.58
CA ASP A 276 3.12 21.50 22.47
C ASP A 276 2.65 22.93 22.68
N ALA A 277 1.53 23.31 22.05
CA ALA A 277 0.94 24.63 22.21
C ALA A 277 0.51 24.91 23.66
N LEU A 278 0.01 23.89 24.37
CA LEU A 278 -0.31 23.97 25.80
C LEU A 278 0.95 24.01 26.68
N ASP A 279 1.97 23.21 26.36
CA ASP A 279 3.23 23.16 27.12
C ASP A 279 4.03 24.46 26.98
N ALA A 280 3.84 25.23 25.90
CA ALA A 280 4.41 26.57 25.76
C ALA A 280 3.95 27.51 26.89
N GLU A 281 2.79 27.26 27.51
CA GLU A 281 2.34 27.96 28.72
C GLU A 281 3.32 27.81 29.88
N GLU A 282 3.92 26.63 30.04
CA GLU A 282 4.88 26.39 31.11
C GLU A 282 6.19 27.16 30.89
N ILE A 283 6.60 27.38 29.64
CA ILE A 283 7.72 28.28 29.29
C ILE A 283 7.41 29.71 29.71
N MET A 284 6.15 30.09 29.53
CA MET A 284 5.64 31.41 29.79
C MET A 284 5.48 31.66 31.30
N PHE A 285 4.67 30.92 32.04
CA PHE A 285 4.21 31.33 33.39
C PHE A 285 4.90 30.65 34.58
N ALA A 286 6.04 29.99 34.39
CA ALA A 286 6.77 29.31 35.47
C ALA A 286 7.49 30.27 36.45
N GLU A 287 6.73 31.07 37.20
CA GLU A 287 7.22 31.75 38.43
C GLU A 287 6.77 31.02 39.71
N ASP A 288 5.71 30.19 39.68
CA ASP A 288 5.18 29.52 40.87
C ASP A 288 5.34 27.99 40.84
N ALA A 289 6.25 27.49 41.68
CA ALA A 289 6.63 26.09 41.88
C ALA A 289 5.56 25.20 42.56
N THR A 290 4.28 25.28 42.16
CA THR A 290 3.19 24.51 42.80
C THR A 290 2.48 23.48 41.90
N THR A 291 2.78 23.42 40.61
CA THR A 291 2.29 22.36 39.71
C THR A 291 3.18 21.11 39.81
N THR A 292 2.55 19.93 39.75
CA THR A 292 3.24 18.64 39.68
C THR A 292 4.15 18.62 38.45
N LEU A 293 5.47 18.77 38.67
CA LEU A 293 6.48 18.78 37.63
C LEU A 293 6.45 17.46 36.84
N LYS A 294 6.55 17.55 35.50
CA LYS A 294 6.72 16.38 34.62
C LYS A 294 7.90 15.53 35.08
N GLU A 295 7.84 14.23 34.81
CA GLU A 295 8.95 13.33 35.10
C GLU A 295 10.21 13.79 34.32
N GLY A 296 11.32 14.00 35.04
CA GLY A 296 12.55 14.54 34.47
C GLY A 296 12.63 16.08 34.36
N ALA A 297 11.59 16.82 34.76
CA ALA A 297 11.60 18.27 34.71
C ALA A 297 12.69 18.89 35.62
N LEU A 298 13.28 19.97 35.13
CA LEU A 298 14.32 20.73 35.80
C LEU A 298 13.69 21.81 36.69
N GLY A 299 13.65 21.57 38.00
CA GLY A 299 13.17 22.58 38.95
C GLY A 299 14.04 23.85 38.93
N ASN A 300 13.41 25.03 39.08
CA ASN A 300 14.08 26.34 39.11
C ASN A 300 14.87 26.70 37.83
N VAL A 301 14.48 26.14 36.68
CA VAL A 301 15.00 26.51 35.36
C VAL A 301 13.84 26.96 34.48
N ILE A 302 13.96 28.14 33.86
CA ILE A 302 12.97 28.63 32.89
C ILE A 302 12.90 27.64 31.71
N GLY A 303 11.70 27.18 31.38
CA GLY A 303 11.51 26.12 30.39
C GLY A 303 12.04 24.75 30.81
N GLY A 304 12.33 24.54 32.10
CA GLY A 304 12.87 23.29 32.64
C GLY A 304 11.91 22.10 32.58
N SER A 305 10.61 22.35 32.43
CA SER A 305 9.57 21.33 32.24
C SER A 305 9.27 21.03 30.76
N VAL A 306 9.92 21.73 29.82
CA VAL A 306 9.69 21.52 28.38
C VAL A 306 10.35 20.23 27.93
N ASP A 307 9.61 19.42 27.18
CA ASP A 307 10.06 18.10 26.70
C ASP A 307 11.39 18.18 25.92
N GLN A 308 11.58 19.19 25.06
CA GLN A 308 12.85 19.36 24.33
C GLN A 308 14.06 19.54 25.26
N ASN A 309 13.89 20.30 26.35
CA ASN A 309 14.96 20.57 27.30
C ASN A 309 15.22 19.33 28.14
N ILE A 310 14.16 18.69 28.65
CA ILE A 310 14.27 17.43 29.39
C ILE A 310 15.06 16.40 28.55
N TYR A 311 14.72 16.27 27.27
CA TYR A 311 15.41 15.37 26.35
C TYR A 311 16.87 15.74 26.12
N ALA A 312 17.17 17.01 25.85
CA ALA A 312 18.54 17.49 25.64
C ALA A 312 19.43 17.29 26.88
N PHE A 313 18.90 17.55 28.09
CA PHE A 313 19.63 17.33 29.33
C PHE A 313 19.83 15.85 29.67
N ALA A 314 18.87 14.98 29.32
CA ALA A 314 19.02 13.54 29.46
C ALA A 314 20.15 12.98 28.58
N HIS A 315 20.38 13.58 27.40
CA HIS A 315 21.37 13.15 26.41
C HIS A 315 22.63 14.03 26.33
N GLN A 316 22.87 14.90 27.33
CA GLN A 316 23.97 15.87 27.30
C GLN A 316 25.38 15.25 27.19
N GLN A 317 25.60 14.08 27.80
CA GLN A 317 26.90 13.39 27.73
C GLN A 317 27.16 12.78 26.35
N GLU A 318 26.13 12.18 25.74
CA GLU A 318 26.21 11.64 24.38
C GLU A 318 26.46 12.75 23.36
N SER A 319 25.73 13.86 23.50
CA SER A 319 25.93 15.06 22.69
C SER A 319 27.35 15.62 22.81
N GLN A 320 27.87 15.76 24.03
CA GLN A 320 29.23 16.23 24.25
C GLN A 320 30.27 15.32 23.59
N ALA A 321 30.11 14.00 23.70
CA ALA A 321 31.03 13.03 23.12
C ALA A 321 31.05 13.15 21.58
N LEU A 322 29.87 13.19 20.94
CA LEU A 322 29.74 13.35 19.50
C LEU A 322 30.28 14.69 19.00
N ARG A 323 29.98 15.79 19.70
CA ARG A 323 30.47 17.14 19.34
C ARG A 323 31.98 17.27 19.48
N ALA A 324 32.55 16.78 20.59
CA ALA A 324 33.98 16.86 20.86
C ALA A 324 34.81 16.01 19.87
N ALA A 325 34.33 14.81 19.53
CA ALA A 325 35.02 13.92 18.59
C ALA A 325 35.03 14.46 17.15
N ASN A 326 34.06 15.32 16.80
CA ASN A 326 33.84 15.79 15.42
C ASN A 326 34.08 17.30 15.24
N ASN A 327 34.61 17.98 16.26
CA ASN A 327 34.91 19.41 16.23
C ASN A 327 33.69 20.28 15.86
N ILE A 328 32.49 19.88 16.32
CA ILE A 328 31.24 20.62 16.11
C ILE A 328 31.11 21.64 17.24
N SER A 329 31.26 22.93 16.91
CA SER A 329 31.29 24.05 17.88
C SER A 329 30.10 25.02 17.75
N ALA A 330 29.08 24.66 16.95
CA ALA A 330 27.89 25.47 16.76
C ALA A 330 27.03 25.47 18.04
N GLY A 331 26.78 26.65 18.61
CA GLY A 331 25.98 26.82 19.83
C GLY A 331 26.52 26.06 21.06
N ASN A 332 25.76 26.10 22.16
CA ASN A 332 26.04 25.27 23.33
C ASN A 332 25.40 23.87 23.14
N HIS A 333 25.90 22.84 23.81
CA HIS A 333 25.45 21.46 23.60
C HIS A 333 24.03 21.16 24.11
N ILE A 334 23.36 22.11 24.78
CA ILE A 334 21.97 22.00 25.23
C ILE A 334 21.00 22.58 24.19
N SER A 335 21.29 23.76 23.66
CA SER A 335 20.51 24.38 22.58
C SER A 335 20.85 23.81 21.22
N HIS A 336 22.05 23.24 21.07
CA HIS A 336 22.54 22.65 19.82
C HIS A 336 23.08 21.22 20.01
N PRO A 337 22.32 20.27 20.55
CA PRO A 337 22.84 18.93 20.78
C PRO A 337 23.07 18.19 19.46
N VAL A 338 24.06 17.29 19.45
CA VAL A 338 24.27 16.33 18.36
C VAL A 338 23.91 14.95 18.87
N LEU A 339 22.85 14.33 18.35
CA LEU A 339 22.31 13.07 18.87
C LEU A 339 22.18 12.03 17.76
N PRO A 340 22.21 10.71 18.07
CA PRO A 340 21.87 9.67 17.11
C PRO A 340 20.47 9.92 16.51
N LEU A 341 20.37 9.78 15.19
CA LEU A 341 19.14 10.01 14.45
C LEU A 341 18.48 8.70 14.03
N ALA A 342 19.28 7.78 13.50
CA ALA A 342 18.91 6.45 13.04
C ALA A 342 20.19 5.59 13.02
N PRO A 343 20.13 4.27 12.85
CA PRO A 343 21.33 3.45 12.69
C PRO A 343 22.20 3.99 11.54
N GLY A 344 23.44 4.40 11.85
CA GLY A 344 24.35 4.99 10.86
C GLY A 344 24.20 6.50 10.63
N TYR A 345 23.35 7.20 11.38
CA TYR A 345 23.09 8.64 11.20
C TYR A 345 23.05 9.41 12.54
N ALA A 346 23.52 10.66 12.53
CA ALA A 346 23.36 11.59 13.65
C ALA A 346 22.82 12.95 13.19
N GLY A 347 22.07 13.62 14.06
CA GLY A 347 21.46 14.92 13.81
C GLY A 347 22.03 16.00 14.73
N LEU A 348 22.40 17.15 14.17
CA LEU A 348 22.56 18.41 14.91
C LEU A 348 21.20 19.09 15.00
N TYR A 349 20.80 19.37 16.23
CA TYR A 349 19.58 20.10 16.54
C TYR A 349 19.91 21.56 16.83
N GLU A 350 18.94 22.45 16.65
CA GLU A 350 18.98 23.85 17.08
C GLU A 350 17.63 24.17 17.70
N HIS A 351 17.63 24.50 19.00
CA HIS A 351 16.44 24.78 19.78
C HIS A 351 15.35 23.70 19.63
N GLY A 352 15.76 22.43 19.68
CA GLY A 352 14.85 21.28 19.58
C GLY A 352 14.52 20.81 18.16
N SER A 353 14.79 21.61 17.12
CA SER A 353 14.54 21.24 15.72
C SER A 353 15.77 20.65 15.04
N LEU A 354 15.58 19.61 14.23
CA LEU A 354 16.67 19.02 13.43
C LEU A 354 17.14 20.00 12.34
N LYS A 355 18.45 20.28 12.27
CA LYS A 355 19.04 21.20 11.28
C LYS A 355 20.01 20.56 10.32
N THR A 356 20.87 19.66 10.80
CA THR A 356 21.92 19.07 9.98
C THR A 356 22.06 17.59 10.29
N ILE A 357 22.32 16.80 9.25
CA ILE A 357 22.45 15.34 9.37
C ILE A 357 23.84 14.94 8.91
N TYR A 358 24.43 13.97 9.61
CA TYR A 358 25.74 13.40 9.34
C TYR A 358 25.64 11.88 9.22
N LYS A 359 26.43 11.26 8.32
CA LYS A 359 26.61 9.81 8.36
C LYS A 359 27.63 9.44 9.45
N GLN A 360 27.36 8.35 10.15
CA GLN A 360 28.15 7.94 11.31
C GLN A 360 29.55 7.42 10.95
N ASP A 361 29.77 6.97 9.71
CA ASP A 361 31.09 6.63 9.17
C ASP A 361 31.97 7.86 8.90
N GLN A 362 31.35 9.01 8.66
CA GLN A 362 32.02 10.32 8.60
C GLN A 362 32.27 10.91 9.98
N LEU A 363 31.57 10.41 11.01
CA LEU A 363 31.83 10.77 12.39
C LEU A 363 33.02 9.98 12.92
N SER A 364 34.01 10.71 13.40
CA SER A 364 35.21 10.16 14.00
C SER A 364 34.86 9.45 15.32
N ASN A 365 35.00 8.12 15.35
CA ASN A 365 34.96 7.34 16.59
C ASN A 365 36.23 7.49 17.44
N THR A 366 37.15 8.42 17.11
CA THR A 366 38.27 8.74 18.02
C THR A 366 37.81 9.62 19.17
N ALA A 367 36.88 9.06 19.95
CA ALA A 367 36.55 9.50 21.30
C ALA A 367 37.86 9.72 22.07
N VAL A 368 37.86 10.73 22.93
CA VAL A 368 38.95 10.90 23.88
C VAL A 368 39.05 9.61 24.70
N THR A 369 40.24 9.01 24.72
CA THR A 369 40.45 7.82 25.55
C THR A 369 40.46 8.26 27.01
N LYS A 370 39.93 7.42 27.92
CA LYS A 370 39.99 7.68 29.36
C LYS A 370 41.41 8.02 29.84
N GLN A 371 42.42 7.43 29.22
CA GLN A 371 43.82 7.71 29.52
C GLN A 371 44.22 9.15 29.17
N GLU A 372 43.76 9.68 28.03
CA GLU A 372 43.99 11.09 27.66
C GLU A 372 43.29 12.05 28.62
N GLU A 373 42.06 11.75 29.04
CA GLU A 373 41.31 12.56 30.02
C GLU A 373 42.04 12.62 31.37
N GLN A 374 42.52 11.47 31.86
CA GLN A 374 43.32 11.39 33.08
C GLN A 374 44.64 12.14 32.95
N GLU A 375 45.30 12.09 31.79
CA GLU A 375 46.52 12.85 31.53
C GLU A 375 46.29 14.37 31.48
N TRP A 376 45.15 14.83 30.98
CA TRP A 376 44.77 16.25 30.99
C TRP A 376 44.38 16.72 32.39
N ALA A 377 43.59 15.91 33.11
CA ALA A 377 43.24 16.17 34.50
C ALA A 377 44.49 16.26 35.39
N ALA A 378 45.48 15.38 35.20
CA ALA A 378 46.74 15.40 35.94
C ALA A 378 47.63 16.62 35.66
N LYS A 379 47.39 17.34 34.54
CA LYS A 379 48.09 18.59 34.19
C LYS A 379 47.41 19.83 34.77
N ASN A 380 46.25 19.70 35.39
CA ASN A 380 45.60 20.81 36.06
C ASN A 380 46.49 21.38 37.18
N ASN A 381 46.35 22.68 37.45
CA ASN A 381 47.10 23.31 38.53
C ASN A 381 46.58 22.82 39.89
N SER A 382 47.48 22.35 40.76
CA SER A 382 47.13 21.91 42.12
C SER A 382 46.36 22.94 42.95
N ALA A 383 46.49 24.23 42.67
CA ALA A 383 45.75 25.28 43.37
C ALA A 383 44.26 25.34 42.98
N ASP A 384 43.87 24.68 41.89
CA ASP A 384 42.50 24.63 41.36
C ASP A 384 41.71 23.42 41.88
N GLU A 385 42.35 22.50 42.62
CA GLU A 385 41.73 21.31 43.23
C GLU A 385 40.54 21.63 44.14
N TYR A 386 40.49 22.84 44.72
CA TYR A 386 39.37 23.28 45.57
C TYR A 386 38.02 23.24 44.85
N ILE A 387 37.99 23.25 43.52
CA ILE A 387 36.75 23.21 42.75
C ILE A 387 36.01 21.88 42.95
N TYR A 388 36.72 20.76 43.09
CA TYR A 388 36.10 19.47 43.37
C TYR A 388 35.43 19.48 44.75
N ASP A 389 36.13 20.01 45.78
CA ASP A 389 35.54 20.21 47.12
C ASP A 389 34.34 21.17 47.09
N ALA A 390 34.36 22.19 46.24
CA ALA A 390 33.25 23.14 46.09
C ALA A 390 32.02 22.52 45.41
N LEU A 391 32.24 21.56 44.50
CA LEU A 391 31.18 20.78 43.84
C LEU A 391 30.64 19.66 44.76
N GLU A 392 31.47 19.07 45.63
CA GLU A 392 31.09 18.06 46.62
C GLU A 392 30.55 18.65 47.95
N GLY A 393 30.91 19.88 48.31
CA GLY A 393 30.53 20.48 49.59
C GLY A 393 29.01 20.64 49.73
N ASP A 394 28.44 20.16 50.83
CA ASP A 394 26.99 20.08 51.17
C ASP A 394 26.13 19.01 50.47
N THR A 395 26.65 18.21 49.52
CA THR A 395 25.87 17.11 48.89
C THR A 395 25.81 15.81 49.71
N TRP A 396 26.56 15.72 50.81
CA TRP A 396 26.56 14.59 51.75
C TRP A 396 25.27 14.47 52.58
N LYS A 397 24.37 15.45 52.49
CA LYS A 397 22.97 15.26 52.83
C LYS A 397 22.29 14.61 51.64
N HIS A 398 21.89 13.35 51.75
CA HIS A 398 21.10 12.61 50.73
C HIS A 398 19.80 13.30 50.28
N ASN A 399 19.46 14.49 50.80
CA ASN A 399 18.31 15.32 50.48
C ASN A 399 18.70 16.80 50.22
N ALA A 400 19.82 17.09 49.55
CA ALA A 400 20.14 18.46 49.12
C ALA A 400 19.01 18.97 48.19
N SER A 401 18.50 20.18 48.43
CA SER A 401 17.41 20.73 47.63
C SER A 401 17.87 21.01 46.20
N VAL A 402 16.93 21.07 45.24
CA VAL A 402 17.24 21.43 43.83
C VAL A 402 17.98 22.77 43.77
N SER A 403 17.60 23.73 44.62
CA SER A 403 18.28 25.02 44.77
C SER A 403 19.73 24.89 45.27
N ASP A 404 20.00 24.00 46.22
CA ASP A 404 21.37 23.78 46.72
C ASP A 404 22.28 23.18 45.64
N LYS A 405 21.73 22.27 44.81
CA LYS A 405 22.43 21.70 43.67
C LYS A 405 22.68 22.74 42.58
N LEU A 406 21.71 23.61 42.27
CA LEU A 406 21.84 24.67 41.27
C LEU A 406 22.85 25.75 41.69
N ALA A 407 22.93 26.07 42.99
CA ALA A 407 23.88 27.06 43.52
C ALA A 407 25.35 26.76 43.19
N LYS A 408 25.67 25.49 42.84
CA LYS A 408 27.01 25.08 42.38
C LYS A 408 27.42 25.71 41.05
N LEU A 409 26.47 26.18 40.25
CA LEU A 409 26.75 26.85 38.98
C LEU A 409 27.60 28.11 39.19
N GLN A 410 27.30 28.88 40.24
CA GLN A 410 28.08 30.08 40.59
C GLN A 410 29.53 29.74 40.93
N ASN A 411 29.78 28.62 41.62
CA ASN A 411 31.14 28.17 41.93
C ASN A 411 31.94 27.87 40.65
N ILE A 412 31.30 27.25 39.64
CA ILE A 412 31.94 26.99 38.34
C ILE A 412 32.23 28.29 37.61
N TRP A 413 31.27 29.21 37.53
CA TRP A 413 31.46 30.47 36.83
C TRP A 413 32.56 31.33 37.45
N ASP A 414 32.61 31.43 38.78
CA ASP A 414 33.67 32.16 39.49
C ASP A 414 35.04 31.50 39.25
N PHE A 415 35.09 30.17 39.27
CA PHE A 415 36.28 29.38 38.98
C PHE A 415 36.79 29.60 37.53
N LEU A 416 35.92 29.45 36.53
CA LEU A 416 36.25 29.59 35.12
C LEU A 416 36.65 31.03 34.78
N LYS A 417 35.97 32.03 35.37
CA LYS A 417 36.33 33.45 35.24
C LYS A 417 37.72 33.73 35.80
N GLY A 418 38.03 33.18 36.98
CA GLY A 418 39.36 33.28 37.58
C GLY A 418 40.45 32.60 36.75
N SER A 419 40.17 31.40 36.24
CA SER A 419 41.08 30.64 35.36
C SER A 419 41.39 31.40 34.08
N LYS A 420 40.35 31.94 33.41
CA LYS A 420 40.47 32.76 32.20
C LYS A 420 41.28 34.04 32.42
N ALA A 421 41.06 34.75 33.54
CA ALA A 421 41.83 35.95 33.88
C ALA A 421 43.33 35.69 34.07
N THR A 422 43.71 34.43 34.35
CA THR A 422 45.09 33.98 34.53
C THR A 422 45.64 33.16 33.36
N GLU A 423 44.91 33.08 32.25
CA GLU A 423 45.23 32.24 31.07
C GLU A 423 45.48 30.75 31.39
N ARG A 424 44.93 30.26 32.51
CA ARG A 424 45.03 28.85 32.91
C ARG A 424 43.92 28.05 32.22
N LYS A 425 44.29 26.93 31.61
CA LYS A 425 43.35 25.94 31.07
C LYS A 425 43.06 24.87 32.11
N PHE A 426 41.83 24.38 32.16
CA PHE A 426 41.40 23.38 33.12
C PHE A 426 40.50 22.33 32.45
N TYR A 427 40.72 21.06 32.75
CA TYR A 427 39.89 19.93 32.33
C TYR A 427 39.25 19.29 33.56
N PHE A 428 37.92 19.23 33.65
CA PHE A 428 37.23 18.59 34.77
C PHE A 428 37.33 17.07 34.66
N ASP A 429 37.86 16.43 35.69
CA ASP A 429 37.85 14.98 35.83
C ASP A 429 36.46 14.53 36.29
N THR A 430 35.66 14.04 35.35
CA THR A 430 34.28 13.62 35.60
C THR A 430 34.20 12.33 36.42
N GLU A 431 35.28 11.53 36.54
CA GLU A 431 35.29 10.36 37.44
C GLU A 431 35.38 10.76 38.92
N ARG A 432 35.86 11.98 39.19
CA ARG A 432 35.92 12.58 40.54
C ARG A 432 34.66 13.37 40.90
N ILE A 433 33.69 13.46 40.00
CA ILE A 433 32.47 14.23 40.19
C ILE A 433 31.29 13.30 40.00
N ASP A 434 30.44 13.16 41.01
CA ASP A 434 29.16 12.48 40.85
C ASP A 434 28.18 13.37 40.08
N LEU A 435 28.27 13.35 38.74
CA LEU A 435 27.45 14.16 37.85
C LEU A 435 25.95 13.90 38.03
N ALA A 436 25.55 12.70 38.48
CA ALA A 436 24.15 12.36 38.75
C ALA A 436 23.61 13.08 40.01
N ASN A 437 24.50 13.47 40.92
CA ASN A 437 24.15 14.23 42.11
C ASN A 437 24.14 15.75 41.92
N LEU A 438 24.66 16.25 40.81
CA LEU A 438 24.62 17.68 40.46
C LEU A 438 23.30 18.08 39.79
N HIS A 439 23.05 19.39 39.74
CA HIS A 439 21.97 19.94 38.94
C HIS A 439 22.33 19.84 37.43
N PRO A 440 21.41 19.50 36.52
CA PRO A 440 21.73 19.32 35.10
C PRO A 440 22.43 20.52 34.42
N LEU A 441 22.08 21.76 34.75
CA LEU A 441 22.81 22.96 34.29
C LEU A 441 24.28 23.01 34.75
N VAL A 442 24.58 22.50 35.94
CA VAL A 442 25.95 22.45 36.48
C VAL A 442 26.75 21.40 35.72
N THR A 443 26.14 20.24 35.45
CA THR A 443 26.71 19.20 34.59
C THR A 443 26.98 19.72 33.19
N ALA A 444 26.04 20.46 32.58
CA ALA A 444 26.21 21.06 31.27
C ALA A 444 27.42 22.00 31.23
N GLU A 445 27.57 22.92 32.18
CA GLU A 445 28.72 23.85 32.22
C GLU A 445 30.07 23.12 32.32
N ILE A 446 30.14 22.04 33.11
CA ILE A 446 31.33 21.17 33.23
C ILE A 446 31.66 20.54 31.87
N LEU A 447 30.67 19.93 31.22
CA LEU A 447 30.82 19.24 29.96
C LEU A 447 31.20 20.20 28.82
N GLU A 448 30.61 21.39 28.78
CA GLU A 448 30.94 22.42 27.79
C GLU A 448 32.38 22.92 27.92
N ASN A 449 32.87 23.10 29.15
CA ASN A 449 34.28 23.43 29.36
C ASN A 449 35.20 22.31 28.86
N ASN A 450 34.87 21.05 29.15
CA ASN A 450 35.63 19.90 28.69
C ASN A 450 35.60 19.77 27.16
N GLU A 451 34.45 19.94 26.52
CA GLU A 451 34.32 19.99 25.05
C GLU A 451 35.29 21.03 24.44
N LYS A 452 35.26 22.27 24.95
CA LYS A 452 36.16 23.34 24.51
C LYS A 452 37.62 22.99 24.74
N TYR A 453 37.95 22.34 25.85
CA TYR A 453 39.30 21.88 26.13
C TYR A 453 39.76 20.84 25.10
N ILE A 454 38.91 19.85 24.80
CA ILE A 454 39.20 18.78 23.83
C ILE A 454 39.45 19.36 22.44
N GLN A 455 38.55 20.23 21.97
CA GLN A 455 38.64 20.88 20.66
C GLN A 455 39.92 21.72 20.51
N GLN A 456 40.43 22.30 21.61
CA GLN A 456 41.69 23.06 21.60
C GLN A 456 42.96 22.20 21.61
N HIS A 457 42.88 20.94 22.09
CA HIS A 457 44.06 20.07 22.28
C HIS A 457 44.19 18.98 21.22
N LYS A 458 43.10 18.52 20.61
CA LYS A 458 43.16 17.67 19.43
C LYS A 458 43.33 18.56 18.18
N ASN A 459 44.36 18.27 17.36
CA ASN A 459 44.59 18.97 16.10
C ASN A 459 43.31 18.98 15.26
N GLN A 460 42.98 20.16 14.70
CA GLN A 460 41.78 20.45 13.89
C GLN A 460 41.43 19.30 12.93
N GLN A 461 40.52 18.42 13.33
CA GLN A 461 39.79 17.62 12.36
C GLN A 461 38.83 18.58 11.64
N THR A 462 38.83 18.52 10.32
CA THR A 462 37.81 19.19 9.51
C THR A 462 36.44 18.71 10.00
N PRO A 463 35.45 19.60 10.21
CA PRO A 463 34.10 19.17 10.57
C PRO A 463 33.61 18.10 9.57
N PRO A 464 32.83 17.11 10.03
CA PRO A 464 32.25 16.11 9.14
C PRO A 464 31.42 16.81 8.06
N GLU A 465 31.54 16.35 6.81
CA GLU A 465 30.65 16.81 5.75
C GLU A 465 29.23 16.37 6.09
N SER A 466 28.28 17.31 6.08
CA SER A 466 26.87 16.96 6.21
C SER A 466 26.37 16.32 4.93
N ILE A 467 25.42 15.40 5.04
CA ILE A 467 24.70 14.92 3.86
C ILE A 467 23.79 16.02 3.34
N THR A 468 23.66 16.11 2.02
CA THR A 468 22.70 17.05 1.42
C THR A 468 21.28 16.57 1.66
N GLU A 469 20.31 17.50 1.68
CA GLU A 469 18.90 17.13 1.76
C GLU A 469 18.49 16.15 0.66
N GLU A 470 19.09 16.24 -0.53
CA GLU A 470 18.82 15.32 -1.64
C GLU A 470 19.37 13.92 -1.41
N GLN A 471 20.58 13.79 -0.85
CA GLN A 471 21.16 12.51 -0.49
C GLN A 471 20.34 11.84 0.62
N TYR A 472 19.95 12.64 1.60
CA TYR A 472 19.14 12.16 2.71
C TYR A 472 17.73 11.73 2.28
N ALA A 473 17.07 12.52 1.43
CA ALA A 473 15.75 12.19 0.89
C ALA A 473 15.75 10.86 0.12
N LYS A 474 16.86 10.50 -0.55
CA LYS A 474 16.98 9.18 -1.23
C LYS A 474 17.03 8.01 -0.24
N GLU A 475 17.67 8.20 0.91
CA GLU A 475 17.76 7.18 1.96
C GLU A 475 16.42 7.03 2.70
N PHE A 476 15.67 8.13 2.85
CA PHE A 476 14.36 8.16 3.49
C PHE A 476 13.20 7.73 2.56
N PHE A 477 13.31 8.02 1.26
CA PHE A 477 12.37 7.60 0.21
C PHE A 477 13.06 6.76 -0.88
N PRO A 478 13.41 5.49 -0.59
CA PRO A 478 14.15 4.66 -1.54
C PRO A 478 13.36 4.28 -2.81
N LEU A 479 12.04 4.50 -2.86
CA LEU A 479 11.14 3.96 -3.88
C LEU A 479 10.41 5.00 -4.78
N GLY A 480 10.59 6.31 -4.62
CA GLY A 480 9.91 7.29 -5.51
C GLY A 480 9.50 8.61 -4.86
N GLU A 481 8.89 9.49 -5.67
CA GLU A 481 8.96 10.96 -5.58
C GLU A 481 8.32 11.69 -4.38
N ARG A 482 8.79 12.95 -4.27
CA ARG A 482 8.72 13.90 -3.17
C ARG A 482 7.36 14.58 -3.05
N ASP A 483 6.94 14.79 -1.81
CA ASP A 483 6.12 15.94 -1.41
C ASP A 483 6.92 16.75 -0.37
N ASP A 484 7.02 18.07 -0.53
CA ASP A 484 7.67 18.95 0.44
C ASP A 484 6.96 18.91 1.80
N ASN A 485 5.68 18.55 1.81
CA ASN A 485 4.92 18.30 3.03
C ASN A 485 5.49 17.14 3.86
N ALA A 486 5.90 16.05 3.19
CA ALA A 486 6.47 14.89 3.86
C ALA A 486 7.81 15.20 4.56
N LYS A 487 8.54 16.21 4.07
CA LYS A 487 9.76 16.69 4.73
C LYS A 487 9.44 17.46 6.02
N TYR A 488 8.41 18.29 6.01
CA TYR A 488 7.97 19.03 7.20
C TYR A 488 7.50 18.06 8.29
N GLU A 489 6.61 17.14 7.95
CA GLU A 489 6.07 16.13 8.87
C GLU A 489 7.19 15.32 9.52
N TYR A 490 8.18 14.94 8.71
CA TYR A 490 9.34 14.21 9.20
C TYR A 490 10.24 15.02 10.13
N ARG A 491 10.53 16.28 9.79
CA ARG A 491 11.28 17.17 10.71
C ARG A 491 10.53 17.36 12.03
N TYR A 492 9.22 17.45 11.97
CA TYR A 492 8.36 17.57 13.15
C TYR A 492 8.43 16.30 14.02
N LEU A 493 8.29 15.11 13.43
CA LEU A 493 8.46 13.80 14.09
C LEU A 493 9.79 13.73 14.86
N LEU A 494 10.86 14.23 14.24
CA LEU A 494 12.21 14.13 14.76
C LEU A 494 12.62 15.23 15.73
N SER A 495 11.77 16.24 15.94
CA SER A 495 12.02 17.27 16.96
C SER A 495 12.25 16.63 18.33
N LEU A 496 13.12 17.21 19.15
CA LEU A 496 13.48 16.62 20.45
C LEU A 496 12.26 16.45 21.37
N GLN A 497 11.31 17.40 21.32
CA GLN A 497 10.06 17.31 22.05
C GLN A 497 9.24 16.07 21.63
N MET A 498 9.14 15.83 20.33
CA MET A 498 8.33 14.74 19.81
C MET A 498 9.02 13.39 20.00
N ARG A 499 10.34 13.32 19.82
CA ARG A 499 11.15 12.13 20.16
C ARG A 499 10.95 11.70 21.61
N LYS A 500 11.02 12.64 22.56
CA LYS A 500 10.75 12.35 23.97
C LYS A 500 9.36 11.73 24.18
N ARG A 501 8.34 12.32 23.55
CA ARG A 501 6.97 11.83 23.69
C ARG A 501 6.80 10.46 23.07
N PHE A 502 7.39 10.21 21.90
CA PHE A 502 7.38 8.86 21.32
C PHE A 502 8.08 7.85 22.22
N GLU A 503 9.23 8.19 22.78
CA GLU A 503 9.91 7.34 23.75
C GLU A 503 9.06 7.08 25.00
N ASP A 504 8.35 8.08 25.49
CA ASP A 504 7.47 7.94 26.65
C ASP A 504 6.23 7.09 26.34
N ASP A 505 5.62 7.29 25.17
CA ASP A 505 4.36 6.66 24.76
C ASP A 505 4.57 5.23 24.25
N PHE A 506 5.65 4.97 23.51
CA PHE A 506 5.97 3.69 22.89
C PHE A 506 7.05 2.89 23.62
N LYS A 507 7.71 3.50 24.63
CA LYS A 507 8.81 2.89 25.42
C LYS A 507 9.96 2.41 24.53
N MET A 508 10.20 3.11 23.44
CA MET A 508 11.21 2.75 22.46
C MET A 508 11.90 3.99 21.86
N PRO A 509 13.25 4.02 21.80
CA PRO A 509 13.99 5.09 21.15
C PRO A 509 13.74 5.15 19.65
N VAL A 510 13.40 6.33 19.12
CA VAL A 510 13.16 6.53 17.68
C VAL A 510 14.43 6.24 16.87
N GLU A 511 15.61 6.53 17.42
CA GLU A 511 16.90 6.26 16.77
C GLU A 511 17.23 4.79 16.58
N SER A 512 16.48 3.87 17.21
CA SER A 512 16.62 2.43 16.97
C SER A 512 15.99 1.99 15.65
N LEU A 513 15.09 2.80 15.10
CA LEU A 513 14.43 2.56 13.82
C LEU A 513 15.29 3.06 12.64
N SER A 514 15.32 2.30 11.55
CA SER A 514 15.92 2.76 10.29
C SER A 514 15.17 3.97 9.74
N LEU A 515 15.81 4.75 8.87
CA LEU A 515 15.17 5.92 8.23
C LEU A 515 13.86 5.55 7.52
N TRP A 516 13.83 4.37 6.89
CA TRP A 516 12.63 3.84 6.25
C TRP A 516 11.55 3.44 7.27
N GLU A 517 11.92 2.78 8.38
CA GLU A 517 10.97 2.46 9.45
C GLU A 517 10.38 3.72 10.10
N GLN A 518 11.19 4.77 10.29
CA GLN A 518 10.73 6.06 10.81
C GLN A 518 9.73 6.74 9.85
N ARG A 519 9.96 6.67 8.54
CA ARG A 519 9.03 7.15 7.51
C ARG A 519 7.68 6.44 7.60
N ASN A 520 7.72 5.12 7.74
CA ASN A 520 6.51 4.33 7.81
C ASN A 520 5.76 4.58 9.12
N PHE A 521 6.50 4.76 10.21
CA PHE A 521 5.90 5.10 11.48
C PHE A 521 5.19 6.45 11.43
N LEU A 522 5.78 7.45 10.78
CA LEU A 522 5.15 8.74 10.57
C LEU A 522 3.85 8.63 9.75
N SER A 523 3.91 7.96 8.61
CA SER A 523 2.76 7.73 7.73
C SER A 523 1.59 7.07 8.47
N PHE A 524 1.89 6.09 9.32
CA PHE A 524 0.92 5.47 10.21
C PHE A 524 0.34 6.45 11.25
N LEU A 525 1.19 7.24 11.92
CA LEU A 525 0.74 8.21 12.94
C LEU A 525 -0.15 9.34 12.39
N GLU A 526 0.02 9.68 11.11
CA GLU A 526 -0.75 10.74 10.42
C GLU A 526 -2.15 10.32 10.01
N THR A 527 -2.37 9.04 9.78
CA THR A 527 -3.62 8.54 9.20
C THR A 527 -4.52 7.90 10.25
N GLU A 528 -3.94 7.38 11.32
CA GLU A 528 -4.63 6.53 12.29
C GLU A 528 -5.16 7.29 13.51
N SER A 529 -6.24 6.75 14.07
CA SER A 529 -6.88 7.32 15.25
C SER A 529 -6.10 7.07 16.55
N VAL A 530 -6.35 7.88 17.58
CA VAL A 530 -5.80 7.67 18.93
C VAL A 530 -6.08 6.25 19.45
N GLU A 531 -7.23 5.67 19.12
CA GLU A 531 -7.60 4.30 19.48
C GLU A 531 -6.75 3.24 18.78
N GLU A 532 -6.48 3.41 17.48
CA GLU A 532 -5.62 2.50 16.70
C GLU A 532 -4.16 2.59 17.16
N ILE A 533 -3.66 3.80 17.44
CA ILE A 533 -2.34 3.97 18.04
C ILE A 533 -2.24 3.28 19.40
N LYS A 534 -3.30 3.29 20.19
CA LYS A 534 -3.31 2.58 21.47
C LYS A 534 -3.20 1.06 21.30
N GLN A 535 -3.80 0.49 20.25
CA GLN A 535 -3.64 -0.93 19.95
C GLN A 535 -2.18 -1.24 19.59
N LEU A 536 -1.53 -0.36 18.83
CA LEU A 536 -0.10 -0.49 18.53
C LEU A 536 0.74 -0.39 19.82
N GLN A 537 0.47 0.56 20.71
CA GLN A 537 1.14 0.69 22.01
C GLN A 537 1.02 -0.59 22.85
N ASP A 538 -0.20 -1.15 22.95
CA ASP A 538 -0.45 -2.40 23.67
C ASP A 538 0.27 -3.60 23.01
N PHE A 539 0.37 -3.60 21.69
CA PHE A 539 1.10 -4.62 20.93
C PHE A 539 2.62 -4.54 21.18
N ILE A 540 3.19 -3.34 21.20
CA ILE A 540 4.61 -3.10 21.48
C ILE A 540 4.94 -3.42 22.94
N ALA A 541 4.08 -3.04 23.88
CA ALA A 541 4.26 -3.38 25.29
C ALA A 541 4.35 -4.91 25.51
N LYS A 542 3.68 -5.71 24.66
CA LYS A 542 3.72 -7.18 24.70
C LYS A 542 4.90 -7.79 23.94
N ASN A 543 5.24 -7.26 22.77
CA ASN A 543 6.16 -7.90 21.83
C ASN A 543 7.51 -7.18 21.66
N GLY A 544 7.66 -6.02 22.31
CA GLY A 544 8.87 -5.20 22.30
C GLY A 544 9.22 -4.62 20.93
N HIS A 545 10.49 -4.26 20.79
CA HIS A 545 11.08 -3.65 19.58
C HIS A 545 10.85 -4.48 18.31
N GLU A 546 10.93 -5.81 18.40
CA GLU A 546 10.69 -6.70 17.25
C GLU A 546 9.24 -6.63 16.75
N GLY A 547 8.28 -6.40 17.66
CA GLY A 547 6.89 -6.16 17.28
C GLY A 547 6.73 -4.90 16.46
N LEU A 548 7.29 -3.77 16.94
CA LEU A 548 7.19 -2.50 16.22
C LEU A 548 7.85 -2.59 14.84
N ARG A 549 9.07 -3.11 14.74
CA ARG A 549 9.78 -3.25 13.45
C ARG A 549 8.99 -4.09 12.46
N ALA A 550 8.46 -5.23 12.88
CA ALA A 550 7.63 -6.07 12.02
C ALA A 550 6.34 -5.37 11.58
N PHE A 551 5.71 -4.60 12.48
CA PHE A 551 4.52 -3.82 12.16
C PHE A 551 4.82 -2.73 11.11
N LEU A 552 5.86 -1.93 11.33
CA LEU A 552 6.27 -0.83 10.44
C LEU A 552 6.77 -1.33 9.08
N SER A 553 7.32 -2.53 9.05
CA SER A 553 7.83 -3.09 7.81
C SER A 553 6.73 -3.58 6.85
N LEU A 554 5.50 -3.70 7.33
CA LEU A 554 4.35 -4.20 6.57
C LEU A 554 3.47 -3.10 5.97
N GLU A 555 3.81 -1.83 6.15
CA GLU A 555 2.94 -0.71 5.78
C GLU A 555 2.69 -0.59 4.25
N PHE A 556 3.50 -1.24 3.41
CA PHE A 556 3.18 -1.37 1.97
C PHE A 556 1.90 -2.18 1.70
N ASP A 557 1.34 -2.89 2.68
CA ASP A 557 0.04 -3.55 2.62
C ASP A 557 -0.73 -3.26 3.93
N PRO A 558 -1.60 -2.23 3.97
CA PRO A 558 -2.41 -1.89 5.13
C PRO A 558 -3.22 -3.08 5.68
N ALA A 559 -3.58 -4.06 4.84
CA ALA A 559 -4.27 -5.27 5.28
C ALA A 559 -3.33 -6.25 6.03
N ALA A 560 -2.02 -6.14 5.91
CA ALA A 560 -1.04 -6.97 6.62
C ALA A 560 -0.77 -6.48 8.05
N GLY A 561 -0.71 -5.17 8.29
CA GLY A 561 -0.56 -4.59 9.64
C GLY A 561 -1.68 -5.03 10.59
N LYS A 562 -2.94 -4.94 10.14
CA LYS A 562 -4.11 -5.41 10.89
C LYS A 562 -4.06 -6.91 11.18
N LYS A 563 -3.62 -7.72 10.22
CA LYS A 563 -3.49 -9.18 10.40
C LYS A 563 -2.41 -9.53 11.44
N ILE A 564 -1.34 -8.75 11.57
CA ILE A 564 -0.36 -8.93 12.64
C ILE A 564 -0.99 -8.72 14.01
N LEU A 565 -1.82 -7.68 14.16
CA LEU A 565 -2.50 -7.37 15.42
C LEU A 565 -3.50 -8.48 15.77
N GLU A 566 -4.31 -8.93 14.80
CA GLU A 566 -5.23 -10.07 14.98
C GLU A 566 -4.51 -11.38 15.36
N LEU A 567 -3.34 -11.63 14.75
CA LEU A 567 -2.52 -12.78 15.09
C LEU A 567 -2.05 -12.68 16.54
N ALA A 568 -1.48 -11.54 16.93
CA ALA A 568 -0.95 -11.28 18.27
C ALA A 568 -1.99 -11.43 19.41
N GLU A 569 -3.28 -11.26 19.12
CA GLU A 569 -4.35 -11.49 20.08
C GLU A 569 -4.60 -12.98 20.36
N LYS A 570 -4.32 -13.87 19.40
CA LYS A 570 -4.66 -15.30 19.50
C LYS A 570 -3.50 -16.22 19.84
N ILE A 571 -2.26 -15.79 19.60
CA ILE A 571 -1.07 -16.60 19.91
C ILE A 571 -0.34 -16.08 21.14
N ALA A 572 0.26 -17.00 21.89
CA ALA A 572 1.01 -16.64 23.08
C ALA A 572 2.28 -15.85 22.71
N THR A 573 2.71 -14.97 23.62
CA THR A 573 3.78 -14.00 23.40
C THR A 573 5.12 -14.63 22.96
N PRO A 574 5.58 -15.77 23.51
CA PRO A 574 6.81 -16.41 23.07
C PRO A 574 6.79 -16.82 21.59
N GLU A 575 5.68 -17.42 21.16
CA GLU A 575 5.47 -17.89 19.79
C GLU A 575 5.36 -16.72 18.82
N MET A 576 4.63 -15.66 19.20
CA MET A 576 4.52 -14.43 18.41
C MET A 576 5.89 -13.76 18.25
N THR A 577 6.66 -13.66 19.35
CA THR A 577 8.01 -13.10 19.33
C THR A 577 8.92 -13.87 18.38
N SER A 578 8.79 -15.20 18.29
CA SER A 578 9.59 -16.01 17.37
C SER A 578 9.29 -15.71 15.90
N ILE A 579 8.02 -15.53 15.54
CA ILE A 579 7.64 -15.15 14.16
C ILE A 579 8.15 -13.75 13.85
N LEU A 580 7.90 -12.78 14.74
CA LEU A 580 8.30 -11.39 14.57
C LEU A 580 9.82 -11.28 14.42
N LYS A 581 10.58 -12.00 15.25
CA LYS A 581 12.03 -12.06 15.13
C LYS A 581 12.50 -12.63 13.80
N GLN A 582 11.87 -13.70 13.30
CA GLN A 582 12.23 -14.27 12.01
C GLN A 582 11.90 -13.31 10.86
N TYR A 583 10.76 -12.63 10.95
CA TYR A 583 10.37 -11.58 10.03
C TYR A 583 11.40 -10.44 10.02
N SER A 584 11.72 -9.86 11.18
CA SER A 584 12.74 -8.80 11.30
C SER A 584 14.10 -9.24 10.80
N THR A 585 14.48 -10.51 11.03
CA THR A 585 15.76 -11.05 10.54
C THR A 585 15.81 -11.03 9.01
N LEU A 586 14.70 -11.35 8.33
CA LEU A 586 14.61 -11.30 6.87
C LEU A 586 14.62 -9.86 6.34
N VAL A 587 13.96 -8.93 7.02
CA VAL A 587 13.98 -7.49 6.67
C VAL A 587 15.40 -6.93 6.78
N ASN A 588 16.07 -7.13 7.92
CA ASN A 588 17.46 -6.69 8.11
C ASN A 588 18.41 -7.33 7.09
N TYR A 589 18.19 -8.61 6.78
CA TYR A 589 18.96 -9.30 5.76
C TYR A 589 18.77 -8.68 4.38
N ALA A 590 17.54 -8.29 4.03
CA ALA A 590 17.23 -7.58 2.80
C ALA A 590 17.95 -6.22 2.75
N GLU A 591 17.85 -5.41 3.81
CA GLU A 591 18.49 -4.09 3.89
C GLU A 591 20.02 -4.19 3.74
N THR A 592 20.64 -5.21 4.33
CA THR A 592 22.11 -5.31 4.39
C THR A 592 22.72 -6.00 3.16
N ASN A 593 22.01 -6.94 2.53
CA ASN A 593 22.59 -7.86 1.55
C ASN A 593 21.99 -7.72 0.14
N SER A 594 20.99 -6.86 -0.08
CA SER A 594 20.35 -6.68 -1.39
C SER A 594 21.35 -6.34 -2.50
N THR A 595 22.32 -5.46 -2.23
CA THR A 595 23.36 -5.06 -3.19
C THR A 595 24.29 -6.22 -3.56
N GLU A 596 24.73 -7.01 -2.57
CA GLU A 596 25.61 -8.17 -2.80
C GLU A 596 24.86 -9.29 -3.53
N LEU A 597 23.62 -9.56 -3.14
CA LEU A 597 22.76 -10.49 -3.84
C LEU A 597 22.53 -10.04 -5.28
N ALA A 598 22.20 -8.76 -5.52
CA ALA A 598 22.03 -8.22 -6.87
C ALA A 598 23.29 -8.37 -7.74
N LYS A 599 24.48 -8.21 -7.16
CA LYS A 599 25.77 -8.49 -7.82
C LYS A 599 25.96 -9.96 -8.16
N GLU A 600 25.43 -10.87 -7.35
CA GLU A 600 25.44 -12.30 -7.65
C GLU A 600 24.45 -12.69 -8.78
N PHE A 601 23.47 -11.83 -9.08
CA PHE A 601 22.44 -12.07 -10.09
C PHE A 601 22.68 -11.35 -11.44
N MET A 602 23.50 -10.28 -11.51
CA MET A 602 23.71 -9.50 -12.74
C MET A 602 25.16 -9.08 -13.00
N ALA A 603 25.52 -8.93 -14.29
CA ALA A 603 26.76 -8.27 -14.71
C ALA A 603 26.64 -6.74 -14.63
N ASP A 604 27.77 -6.05 -14.40
CA ASP A 604 27.93 -4.66 -13.90
C ASP A 604 27.08 -3.52 -14.53
N ASN A 605 26.40 -3.73 -15.66
CA ASN A 605 25.76 -2.64 -16.41
C ASN A 605 24.26 -2.42 -16.14
N GLU A 606 23.56 -3.29 -15.40
CA GLU A 606 22.11 -3.17 -15.07
C GLU A 606 21.79 -3.25 -13.56
N GLN A 607 22.82 -3.12 -12.72
CA GLN A 607 22.84 -3.43 -11.29
C GLN A 607 21.78 -2.71 -10.43
N THR A 608 21.50 -1.44 -10.71
CA THR A 608 20.73 -0.57 -9.81
C THR A 608 19.22 -0.85 -9.85
N SER A 609 18.68 -1.30 -10.99
CA SER A 609 17.26 -1.64 -11.15
C SER A 609 16.90 -2.97 -10.49
N PHE A 610 17.85 -3.89 -10.43
CA PHE A 610 17.63 -5.24 -9.90
C PHE A 610 17.78 -5.30 -8.38
N GLU A 611 18.64 -4.45 -7.80
CA GLU A 611 18.80 -4.31 -6.35
C GLU A 611 17.50 -3.98 -5.62
N SER A 612 16.71 -3.01 -6.12
CA SER A 612 15.39 -2.70 -5.57
C SER A 612 14.42 -3.87 -5.68
N ALA A 613 14.46 -4.63 -6.79
CA ALA A 613 13.62 -5.81 -6.96
C ALA A 613 14.02 -6.94 -5.99
N VAL A 614 15.32 -7.13 -5.73
CA VAL A 614 15.83 -8.11 -4.74
C VAL A 614 15.41 -7.73 -3.33
N PHE A 615 15.54 -6.46 -2.97
CA PHE A 615 15.11 -5.92 -1.68
C PHE A 615 13.61 -6.15 -1.46
N GLU A 616 12.78 -5.71 -2.41
CA GLU A 616 11.32 -5.88 -2.35
C GLU A 616 10.92 -7.35 -2.31
N GLY A 617 11.57 -8.23 -3.09
CA GLY A 617 11.32 -9.65 -3.06
C GLY A 617 11.54 -10.24 -1.66
N LEU A 618 12.64 -9.89 -1.01
CA LEU A 618 12.91 -10.37 0.36
C LEU A 618 11.88 -9.86 1.38
N LEU A 619 11.39 -8.62 1.23
CA LEU A 619 10.30 -8.10 2.06
C LEU A 619 8.98 -8.87 1.84
N VAL A 620 8.63 -9.16 0.59
CA VAL A 620 7.46 -9.98 0.26
C VAL A 620 7.62 -11.40 0.82
N ARG A 621 8.84 -11.95 0.84
CA ARG A 621 9.09 -13.26 1.49
C ARG A 621 8.87 -13.22 2.99
N ALA A 622 9.33 -12.15 3.66
CA ALA A 622 9.08 -11.93 5.07
C ALA A 622 7.57 -11.83 5.36
N LYS A 623 6.81 -11.06 4.56
CA LYS A 623 5.34 -10.92 4.68
C LYS A 623 4.61 -12.26 4.64
N ASP A 624 5.01 -13.16 3.75
CA ASP A 624 4.39 -14.48 3.61
C ASP A 624 4.48 -15.36 4.87
N VAL A 625 5.54 -15.21 5.66
CA VAL A 625 5.71 -15.91 6.93
C VAL A 625 4.55 -15.59 7.86
N LEU A 626 4.23 -14.30 7.97
CA LEU A 626 3.15 -13.79 8.79
C LEU A 626 1.78 -14.16 8.23
N MET A 627 1.60 -14.04 6.92
CA MET A 627 0.35 -14.37 6.25
C MET A 627 0.01 -15.87 6.34
N THR A 628 1.02 -16.73 6.27
CA THR A 628 0.88 -18.18 6.45
C THR A 628 0.47 -18.51 7.88
N ALA A 629 1.15 -17.90 8.87
CA ALA A 629 0.80 -18.06 10.27
C ALA A 629 -0.62 -17.57 10.58
N HIS A 630 -1.00 -16.38 10.09
CA HIS A 630 -2.35 -15.84 10.23
C HIS A 630 -3.40 -16.78 9.65
N ARG A 631 -3.22 -17.24 8.41
CA ARG A 631 -4.18 -18.14 7.76
C ARG A 631 -4.38 -19.44 8.54
N ARG A 632 -3.28 -20.12 8.88
CA ARG A 632 -3.33 -21.44 9.52
C ARG A 632 -3.84 -21.37 10.96
N VAL A 633 -3.45 -20.34 11.71
CA VAL A 633 -3.90 -20.17 13.10
C VAL A 633 -5.29 -19.56 13.20
N ILE A 634 -5.56 -18.47 12.48
CA ILE A 634 -6.80 -17.70 12.63
C ILE A 634 -7.95 -18.30 11.82
N LYS A 635 -7.71 -18.65 10.54
CA LYS A 635 -8.78 -19.18 9.67
C LYS A 635 -9.00 -20.67 9.84
N GLN A 636 -7.93 -21.44 10.06
CA GLN A 636 -7.99 -22.92 10.10
C GLN A 636 -7.95 -23.49 11.53
N GLY A 637 -7.65 -22.66 12.54
CA GLY A 637 -7.64 -23.09 13.95
C GLY A 637 -6.54 -24.09 14.28
N GLU A 638 -5.49 -24.16 13.47
CA GLU A 638 -4.36 -25.06 13.69
C GLU A 638 -3.56 -24.66 14.94
N ASN A 639 -2.85 -25.63 15.53
CA ASN A 639 -2.03 -25.38 16.71
C ASN A 639 -0.92 -24.35 16.37
N PRO A 640 -0.88 -23.19 17.06
CA PRO A 640 0.07 -22.13 16.77
C PRO A 640 1.53 -22.57 16.78
N GLU A 641 1.95 -23.32 17.79
CA GLU A 641 3.34 -23.75 17.97
C GLU A 641 3.81 -24.62 16.80
N GLN A 642 2.96 -25.55 16.35
CA GLN A 642 3.28 -26.42 15.21
C GLN A 642 3.33 -25.66 13.89
N VAL A 643 2.38 -24.75 13.66
CA VAL A 643 2.36 -23.90 12.47
C VAL A 643 3.64 -23.08 12.41
N ILE A 644 3.98 -22.41 13.50
CA ILE A 644 5.13 -21.50 13.60
C ILE A 644 6.44 -22.26 13.40
N ASN A 645 6.63 -23.38 14.08
CA ASN A 645 7.83 -24.19 13.93
C ASN A 645 7.96 -24.76 12.50
N SER A 646 6.84 -25.12 11.86
CA SER A 646 6.87 -25.57 10.46
C SER A 646 7.22 -24.44 9.49
N THR A 647 6.62 -23.25 9.65
CA THR A 647 6.87 -22.10 8.77
C THR A 647 8.28 -21.55 8.94
N ILE A 648 8.79 -21.46 10.18
CA ILE A 648 10.17 -21.06 10.45
C ILE A 648 11.14 -22.11 9.92
N GLY A 649 10.88 -23.40 10.17
CA GLY A 649 11.73 -24.49 9.67
C GLY A 649 11.80 -24.54 8.14
N GLU A 650 10.72 -24.22 7.44
CA GLU A 650 10.74 -24.08 5.98
C GLU A 650 11.65 -22.93 5.54
N LEU A 651 11.54 -21.74 6.14
CA LEU A 651 12.36 -20.58 5.81
C LEU A 651 13.85 -20.78 6.10
N GLU A 652 14.17 -21.45 7.22
CA GLU A 652 15.56 -21.77 7.59
C GLU A 652 16.22 -22.72 6.59
N GLN A 653 15.43 -23.56 5.91
CA GLN A 653 15.92 -24.44 4.85
C GLN A 653 16.11 -23.72 3.50
N GLU A 654 15.54 -22.52 3.32
CA GLU A 654 15.72 -21.71 2.12
C GLU A 654 17.04 -20.94 2.15
N SER A 655 17.84 -21.05 1.09
CA SER A 655 19.00 -20.19 0.85
C SER A 655 18.56 -18.74 0.56
N PRO A 656 19.43 -17.75 0.79
CA PRO A 656 19.16 -16.35 0.44
C PRO A 656 18.62 -16.13 -0.98
N LYS A 657 19.22 -16.80 -1.97
CA LYS A 657 18.78 -16.72 -3.37
C LYS A 657 17.35 -17.22 -3.54
N GLN A 658 17.03 -18.34 -2.88
CA GLN A 658 15.69 -18.91 -2.95
C GLN A 658 14.64 -17.98 -2.31
N ARG A 659 14.98 -17.30 -1.21
CA ARG A 659 14.10 -16.31 -0.56
C ARG A 659 13.84 -15.11 -1.46
N THR A 660 14.89 -14.54 -2.05
CA THR A 660 14.80 -13.43 -3.02
C THR A 660 13.87 -13.79 -4.16
N VAL A 661 14.10 -14.97 -4.75
CA VAL A 661 13.39 -15.35 -5.96
C VAL A 661 11.92 -15.72 -5.71
N SER A 662 11.62 -16.40 -4.59
CA SER A 662 10.23 -16.59 -4.15
C SER A 662 9.51 -15.26 -3.93
N GLY A 663 10.23 -14.25 -3.46
CA GLY A 663 9.76 -12.89 -3.29
C GLY A 663 9.48 -12.16 -4.60
N CYS A 664 10.45 -12.18 -5.52
CA CYS A 664 10.33 -11.47 -6.80
C CYS A 664 9.23 -12.04 -7.70
N PHE A 665 8.95 -13.34 -7.64
CA PHE A 665 7.80 -13.93 -8.34
C PHE A 665 6.46 -13.45 -7.79
N ARG A 666 6.39 -13.23 -6.47
CA ARG A 666 5.18 -12.70 -5.83
C ARG A 666 4.94 -11.23 -6.17
N LYS A 667 6.02 -10.45 -6.33
CA LYS A 667 5.92 -9.09 -6.89
C LYS A 667 5.20 -9.13 -8.23
N THR A 668 5.47 -10.10 -9.10
CA THR A 668 4.75 -10.24 -10.38
C THR A 668 3.23 -10.38 -10.25
N ALA A 669 2.75 -11.10 -9.23
CA ALA A 669 1.32 -11.24 -8.97
C ALA A 669 0.71 -9.98 -8.34
N GLU A 670 1.47 -9.24 -7.54
CA GLU A 670 1.08 -7.95 -6.94
C GLU A 670 1.25 -6.76 -7.93
N LEU A 671 2.01 -6.94 -9.03
CA LEU A 671 2.35 -5.87 -9.98
C LEU A 671 1.15 -5.26 -10.71
N LEU A 672 -0.02 -5.90 -10.71
CA LEU A 672 -1.25 -5.30 -11.24
C LEU A 672 -2.24 -4.88 -10.14
N ALA A 673 -2.13 -5.42 -8.92
CA ALA A 673 -3.12 -5.23 -7.86
C ALA A 673 -3.05 -3.84 -7.23
N ASP A 674 -1.84 -3.26 -7.11
CA ASP A 674 -1.60 -1.97 -6.44
C ASP A 674 -1.25 -0.86 -7.44
N ARG A 675 -1.66 -0.99 -8.71
CA ARG A 675 -1.32 -0.06 -9.78
C ARG A 675 -2.54 0.70 -10.26
N GLU A 676 -2.34 1.99 -10.47
CA GLU A 676 -3.33 2.85 -11.11
C GLU A 676 -3.74 2.28 -12.48
N PRO A 677 -5.04 2.36 -12.84
CA PRO A 677 -5.51 1.97 -14.16
C PRO A 677 -4.67 2.58 -15.29
N GLY A 678 -4.28 1.75 -16.27
CA GLY A 678 -3.52 2.21 -17.44
C GLY A 678 -2.07 2.63 -17.17
N SER A 679 -1.45 2.20 -16.07
CA SER A 679 -0.07 2.57 -15.72
C SER A 679 1.00 1.54 -16.14
N VAL A 680 0.62 0.28 -16.41
CA VAL A 680 1.56 -0.84 -16.54
C VAL A 680 1.88 -1.21 -18.00
N GLU A 681 3.17 -1.35 -18.31
CA GLU A 681 3.68 -1.84 -19.61
C GLU A 681 4.01 -3.35 -19.56
N ILE A 682 3.31 -4.18 -20.36
CA ILE A 682 3.52 -5.64 -20.40
C ILE A 682 4.97 -6.02 -20.73
N THR A 683 5.63 -5.29 -21.64
CA THR A 683 7.01 -5.60 -22.03
C THR A 683 8.00 -5.43 -20.87
N SER A 684 7.79 -4.43 -20.02
CA SER A 684 8.55 -4.22 -18.79
C SER A 684 8.30 -5.35 -17.79
N LEU A 685 7.03 -5.75 -17.64
CA LEU A 685 6.60 -6.84 -16.76
C LEU A 685 7.22 -8.18 -17.15
N VAL A 686 7.21 -8.53 -18.43
CA VAL A 686 7.78 -9.80 -18.93
C VAL A 686 9.29 -9.83 -18.80
N ARG A 687 9.99 -8.73 -19.09
CA ARG A 687 11.45 -8.67 -18.94
C ARG A 687 11.89 -9.01 -17.52
N GLN A 688 11.24 -8.42 -16.52
CA GLN A 688 11.51 -8.70 -15.10
C GLN A 688 11.25 -10.18 -14.77
N ASN A 689 10.16 -10.75 -15.26
CA ASN A 689 9.82 -12.17 -15.06
C ASN A 689 10.83 -13.13 -15.70
N ASP A 690 11.19 -12.92 -16.95
CA ASP A 690 12.04 -13.82 -17.72
C ASP A 690 13.46 -13.91 -17.13
N GLU A 691 14.00 -12.77 -16.68
CA GLU A 691 15.31 -12.71 -16.00
C GLU A 691 15.31 -13.54 -14.71
N ILE A 692 14.26 -13.44 -13.91
CA ILE A 692 14.08 -14.22 -12.68
C ILE A 692 13.94 -15.72 -13.02
N LEU A 693 13.04 -16.06 -13.95
CA LEU A 693 12.69 -17.43 -14.33
C LEU A 693 13.85 -18.21 -14.96
N ASN A 694 14.67 -17.56 -15.78
CA ASN A 694 15.82 -18.19 -16.42
C ASN A 694 16.90 -18.62 -15.42
N GLU A 695 17.10 -17.85 -14.35
CA GLU A 695 18.09 -18.18 -13.32
C GLU A 695 17.65 -19.36 -12.42
N LEU A 696 16.35 -19.63 -12.37
CA LEU A 696 15.78 -20.71 -11.54
C LEU A 696 15.71 -22.05 -12.23
N LYS A 697 15.45 -22.04 -13.54
CA LYS A 697 15.54 -23.24 -14.37
C LYS A 697 16.94 -23.86 -14.25
N GLN A 698 17.97 -23.03 -14.06
CA GLN A 698 19.35 -23.47 -13.84
C GLN A 698 19.61 -24.06 -12.44
N ASN A 699 18.76 -23.78 -11.45
CA ASN A 699 18.96 -24.12 -10.03
C ASN A 699 17.87 -25.04 -9.44
N ASN A 700 17.04 -25.67 -10.27
CA ASN A 700 15.95 -26.57 -9.84
C ASN A 700 14.92 -25.89 -8.89
N GLY A 701 14.61 -24.62 -9.13
CA GLY A 701 13.79 -23.79 -8.22
C GLY A 701 12.27 -24.01 -8.31
N LEU A 702 11.76 -24.71 -9.32
CA LEU A 702 10.31 -24.87 -9.59
C LEU A 702 9.48 -25.35 -8.38
N PRO A 703 9.89 -26.36 -7.59
CA PRO A 703 9.15 -26.79 -6.40
C PRO A 703 8.90 -25.65 -5.40
N MET A 704 9.82 -24.69 -5.32
CA MET A 704 9.71 -23.55 -4.41
C MET A 704 8.68 -22.53 -4.87
N PHE A 705 8.50 -22.34 -6.18
CA PHE A 705 7.41 -21.52 -6.73
C PHE A 705 6.07 -22.08 -6.33
N LEU A 706 5.93 -23.38 -6.48
CA LEU A 706 4.68 -24.07 -6.17
C LEU A 706 4.37 -23.98 -4.67
N ARG A 707 5.39 -24.06 -3.80
CA ARG A 707 5.24 -23.80 -2.36
C ARG A 707 4.77 -22.38 -2.07
N ALA A 708 5.34 -21.38 -2.72
CA ALA A 708 4.94 -19.98 -2.57
C ALA A 708 3.50 -19.71 -3.05
N LEU A 709 3.09 -20.31 -4.16
CA LEU A 709 1.71 -20.25 -4.64
C LEU A 709 0.76 -20.98 -3.67
N THR A 710 1.19 -22.10 -3.09
CA THR A 710 0.41 -22.85 -2.08
C THR A 710 0.18 -22.03 -0.81
N SER A 711 1.21 -21.35 -0.27
CA SER A 711 1.07 -20.50 0.93
C SER A 711 0.06 -19.37 0.74
N ARG A 712 -0.08 -18.87 -0.50
CA ARG A 712 -1.06 -17.84 -0.88
C ARG A 712 -2.42 -18.42 -1.27
N GLY A 713 -2.55 -19.74 -1.41
CA GLY A 713 -3.81 -20.39 -1.86
C GLY A 713 -4.09 -20.17 -3.35
N GLU A 714 -3.02 -19.90 -4.08
CA GLU A 714 -2.94 -19.59 -5.51
C GLU A 714 -2.51 -20.81 -6.34
N LEU A 715 -1.98 -21.85 -5.69
CA LEU A 715 -1.86 -23.20 -6.26
C LEU A 715 -3.02 -24.04 -5.74
N ALA A 716 -3.69 -24.77 -6.62
CA ALA A 716 -4.74 -25.72 -6.22
C ALA A 716 -4.76 -26.93 -7.16
N GLU A 717 -5.19 -28.07 -6.65
CA GLU A 717 -5.62 -29.18 -7.47
C GLU A 717 -6.90 -28.83 -8.24
N ILE A 718 -7.24 -29.62 -9.26
CA ILE A 718 -8.55 -29.49 -9.93
C ILE A 718 -9.69 -29.56 -8.91
N PRO A 719 -10.64 -28.61 -8.92
CA PRO A 719 -11.73 -28.59 -7.95
C PRO A 719 -12.73 -29.72 -8.22
N GLU A 720 -12.90 -30.11 -9.48
CA GLU A 720 -13.92 -31.06 -9.93
C GLU A 720 -13.37 -31.99 -11.01
N ILE A 721 -13.88 -33.23 -11.09
CA ILE A 721 -13.33 -34.26 -12.01
C ILE A 721 -13.55 -33.91 -13.49
N HIS A 722 -14.60 -33.16 -13.82
CA HIS A 722 -14.87 -32.71 -15.19
C HIS A 722 -14.06 -31.46 -15.61
N TRP A 723 -13.34 -30.83 -14.69
CA TRP A 723 -12.46 -29.71 -15.02
C TRP A 723 -11.19 -30.21 -15.71
N ARG A 724 -11.00 -29.80 -16.97
CA ARG A 724 -9.74 -29.98 -17.70
C ARG A 724 -8.88 -28.74 -17.54
N VAL A 725 -7.82 -28.83 -16.73
CA VAL A 725 -6.90 -27.72 -16.48
C VAL A 725 -5.57 -27.88 -17.22
N ASP A 726 -5.25 -29.08 -17.71
CA ASP A 726 -4.10 -29.37 -18.55
C ASP A 726 -4.36 -29.08 -20.04
N ARG A 727 -4.82 -27.86 -20.28
CA ARG A 727 -5.12 -27.31 -21.59
C ARG A 727 -3.80 -27.15 -22.36
N GLY A 728 -3.57 -28.03 -23.33
CA GLY A 728 -2.48 -27.95 -24.30
C GLY A 728 -2.95 -27.39 -25.65
N LEU A 729 -2.04 -27.22 -26.60
CA LEU A 729 -2.34 -26.71 -27.94
C LEU A 729 -3.44 -27.50 -28.67
N GLU A 730 -3.48 -28.82 -28.48
CA GLU A 730 -4.53 -29.67 -29.06
C GLU A 730 -5.93 -29.35 -28.50
N GLU A 731 -6.06 -29.04 -27.20
CA GLU A 731 -7.36 -28.67 -26.62
C GLU A 731 -7.80 -27.29 -27.15
N TYR A 732 -6.86 -26.35 -27.32
CA TYR A 732 -7.14 -25.06 -27.99
C TYR A 732 -7.59 -25.28 -29.43
N ARG A 733 -6.94 -26.17 -30.19
CA ARG A 733 -7.32 -26.51 -31.56
C ARG A 733 -8.72 -27.11 -31.62
N LEU A 734 -9.02 -28.10 -30.79
CA LEU A 734 -10.35 -28.70 -30.74
C LEU A 734 -11.43 -27.67 -30.41
N ARG A 735 -11.13 -26.68 -29.55
CA ARG A 735 -12.11 -25.69 -29.09
C ARG A 735 -12.27 -24.52 -30.03
N PHE A 736 -11.22 -24.08 -30.70
CA PHE A 736 -11.30 -22.96 -31.64
C PHE A 736 -11.50 -23.42 -33.09
N GLY A 737 -11.28 -24.71 -33.37
CA GLY A 737 -11.21 -25.22 -34.74
C GLY A 737 -10.04 -24.66 -35.53
N LEU A 738 -8.99 -24.17 -34.87
CA LEU A 738 -7.83 -23.58 -35.51
C LEU A 738 -6.56 -23.86 -34.72
N ASP A 739 -5.47 -24.06 -35.42
CA ASP A 739 -4.16 -24.24 -34.82
C ASP A 739 -3.56 -22.88 -34.40
N ILE A 740 -3.33 -22.71 -33.10
CA ILE A 740 -2.74 -21.49 -32.52
C ILE A 740 -1.33 -21.25 -33.06
N GLU A 741 -0.57 -22.30 -33.34
CA GLU A 741 0.78 -22.17 -33.90
C GLU A 741 0.71 -21.56 -35.31
N ILE A 742 -0.18 -22.07 -36.16
CA ILE A 742 -0.38 -21.54 -37.52
C ILE A 742 -0.85 -20.08 -37.46
N LEU A 743 -1.79 -19.77 -36.55
CA LEU A 743 -2.27 -18.40 -36.35
C LEU A 743 -1.14 -17.45 -35.90
N THR A 744 -0.36 -17.84 -34.90
CA THR A 744 0.75 -17.02 -34.39
C THR A 744 1.87 -16.85 -35.42
N GLN A 745 2.11 -17.84 -36.29
CA GLN A 745 3.03 -17.70 -37.43
C GLN A 745 2.50 -16.72 -38.48
N ALA A 746 1.21 -16.78 -38.79
CA ALA A 746 0.57 -15.90 -39.77
C ALA A 746 0.49 -14.44 -39.29
N LEU A 747 0.33 -14.24 -37.97
CA LEU A 747 0.30 -12.92 -37.33
C LEU A 747 1.68 -12.37 -36.99
N ALA A 748 2.74 -13.17 -37.13
CA ALA A 748 4.09 -12.77 -36.75
C ALA A 748 4.56 -11.54 -37.54
N ASP A 749 5.29 -10.66 -36.86
CA ASP A 749 5.83 -9.44 -37.45
C ASP A 749 7.37 -9.51 -37.42
N PRO A 750 8.07 -9.36 -38.57
CA PRO A 750 9.52 -9.39 -38.60
C PRO A 750 10.17 -8.12 -38.03
N GLU A 751 9.43 -7.00 -37.91
CA GLU A 751 9.97 -5.71 -37.48
C GLU A 751 9.77 -5.44 -35.99
N ARG A 752 8.80 -6.09 -35.32
CA ARG A 752 8.58 -5.97 -33.87
C ARG A 752 8.19 -7.29 -33.21
N LYS A 753 8.58 -7.43 -31.94
CA LYS A 753 8.11 -8.51 -31.08
C LYS A 753 6.67 -8.22 -30.64
N LYS A 754 5.72 -9.09 -31.01
CA LYS A 754 4.29 -8.94 -30.68
C LYS A 754 3.95 -9.51 -29.31
N ILE A 755 2.85 -9.09 -28.70
CA ILE A 755 2.42 -9.57 -27.37
C ILE A 755 1.30 -10.60 -27.52
N LEU A 756 1.54 -11.81 -26.97
CA LEU A 756 0.54 -12.86 -26.79
C LEU A 756 0.13 -12.91 -25.32
N PHE A 757 -1.16 -12.74 -25.04
CA PHE A 757 -1.73 -12.76 -23.69
C PHE A 757 -2.73 -13.91 -23.52
N GLU A 758 -2.38 -14.92 -22.74
CA GLU A 758 -3.25 -16.08 -22.48
C GLU A 758 -4.05 -15.91 -21.17
N PHE A 759 -5.36 -16.13 -21.22
CA PHE A 759 -6.20 -16.17 -20.02
C PHE A 759 -6.51 -17.61 -19.62
N GLY A 760 -6.46 -17.89 -18.32
CA GLY A 760 -6.81 -19.19 -17.76
C GLY A 760 -5.94 -20.34 -18.26
N PRO A 761 -4.59 -20.27 -18.18
CA PRO A 761 -3.69 -21.33 -18.64
C PRO A 761 -3.85 -22.67 -17.89
N GLY A 762 -4.68 -22.72 -16.84
CA GLY A 762 -4.88 -23.89 -15.99
C GLY A 762 -3.58 -24.28 -15.30
N CYS A 763 -2.90 -25.32 -15.78
CA CYS A 763 -1.59 -25.71 -15.27
C CYS A 763 -0.41 -25.10 -16.03
N GLY A 764 -0.63 -24.29 -17.06
CA GLY A 764 0.45 -23.68 -17.86
C GLY A 764 0.98 -24.57 -18.99
N LYS A 765 0.31 -25.68 -19.31
CA LYS A 765 0.76 -26.65 -20.34
C LYS A 765 0.86 -26.04 -21.75
N SER A 766 -0.18 -25.39 -22.24
CA SER A 766 -0.16 -24.72 -23.56
C SER A 766 0.98 -23.70 -23.66
N LYS A 767 1.20 -22.91 -22.60
CA LYS A 767 2.32 -21.97 -22.53
C LYS A 767 3.69 -22.66 -22.62
N LEU A 768 3.87 -23.78 -21.91
CA LEU A 768 5.09 -24.58 -21.98
C LEU A 768 5.33 -25.06 -23.42
N GLU A 769 4.30 -25.64 -24.06
CA GLU A 769 4.35 -26.11 -25.45
C GLU A 769 4.69 -24.98 -26.43
N ARG A 770 4.13 -23.77 -26.27
CA ARG A 770 4.45 -22.59 -27.10
C ARG A 770 5.85 -22.03 -26.86
N THR A 771 6.36 -22.10 -25.62
CA THR A 771 7.71 -21.62 -25.30
C THR A 771 8.77 -22.41 -26.08
N GLU A 772 8.51 -23.69 -26.34
CA GLU A 772 9.40 -24.56 -27.12
C GLU A 772 9.32 -24.32 -28.64
N GLN A 773 8.28 -23.62 -29.12
CA GLN A 773 7.92 -23.52 -30.54
C GLN A 773 7.96 -22.09 -31.11
N THR A 774 7.83 -21.07 -30.27
CA THR A 774 7.84 -19.67 -30.72
C THR A 774 9.29 -19.20 -30.95
N ASP A 775 9.62 -18.79 -32.19
CA ASP A 775 10.98 -18.33 -32.60
C ASP A 775 11.42 -16.98 -31.96
N GLY A 776 11.00 -16.66 -30.74
CA GLY A 776 11.30 -15.39 -30.06
C GLY A 776 10.56 -14.17 -30.62
N ARG A 777 9.67 -14.36 -31.60
CA ARG A 777 8.86 -13.31 -32.24
C ARG A 777 7.68 -12.81 -31.39
N TRP A 778 7.36 -13.53 -30.32
CA TRP A 778 6.28 -13.23 -29.40
C TRP A 778 6.80 -13.01 -27.98
N THR A 779 6.23 -12.03 -27.29
CA THR A 779 6.27 -11.86 -25.85
C THR A 779 5.04 -12.57 -25.30
N ASP A 780 5.23 -13.81 -24.82
CA ASP A 780 4.14 -14.67 -24.34
C ASP A 780 3.98 -14.49 -22.82
N ILE A 781 2.83 -14.00 -22.38
CA ILE A 781 2.44 -13.86 -20.97
C ILE A 781 1.06 -14.49 -20.77
N ALA A 782 0.77 -14.98 -19.56
CA ALA A 782 -0.54 -15.50 -19.22
C ALA A 782 -1.05 -14.95 -17.89
N MET A 783 -2.34 -15.09 -17.64
CA MET A 783 -3.01 -14.72 -16.40
C MET A 783 -3.98 -15.82 -15.95
N ALA A 784 -3.97 -16.16 -14.67
CA ALA A 784 -4.85 -17.15 -14.05
C ALA A 784 -5.39 -16.62 -12.71
N ASP A 785 -6.62 -16.98 -12.32
CA ASP A 785 -7.10 -16.75 -10.95
C ASP A 785 -6.28 -17.58 -9.94
N LYS A 786 -6.00 -18.83 -10.32
CA LYS A 786 -5.11 -19.77 -9.64
C LYS A 786 -4.41 -20.64 -10.66
N LEU A 787 -3.24 -21.13 -10.29
CA LEU A 787 -2.56 -22.18 -11.02
C LEU A 787 -3.15 -23.53 -10.60
N TYR A 788 -4.02 -24.09 -11.44
CA TYR A 788 -4.64 -25.39 -11.17
C TYR A 788 -3.81 -26.52 -11.76
N TYR A 789 -3.53 -27.58 -11.00
CA TYR A 789 -2.78 -28.74 -11.51
C TYR A 789 -3.65 -30.01 -11.60
N PRO A 790 -3.48 -30.83 -12.67
CA PRO A 790 -4.22 -32.08 -12.84
C PRO A 790 -3.79 -33.13 -11.81
N LEU A 791 -4.75 -33.59 -10.99
CA LEU A 791 -4.46 -34.57 -9.93
C LEU A 791 -4.06 -35.94 -10.49
N ASN A 792 -4.58 -36.34 -11.66
CA ASN A 792 -4.16 -37.57 -12.34
C ASN A 792 -2.65 -37.56 -12.63
N GLY A 793 -2.17 -36.49 -13.26
CA GLY A 793 -0.74 -36.32 -13.58
C GLY A 793 0.13 -36.30 -12.34
N PHE A 794 -0.34 -35.64 -11.27
CA PHE A 794 0.36 -35.59 -9.99
C PHE A 794 0.46 -36.99 -9.34
N VAL A 795 -0.64 -37.72 -9.23
CA VAL A 795 -0.67 -39.09 -8.69
C VAL A 795 0.22 -40.01 -9.52
N ASN A 796 0.15 -39.94 -10.85
CA ASN A 796 0.99 -40.71 -11.75
C ASN A 796 2.49 -40.44 -11.52
N ALA A 797 2.88 -39.17 -11.30
CA ALA A 797 4.26 -38.78 -11.03
C ALA A 797 4.74 -39.13 -9.60
N MET A 798 3.81 -39.37 -8.67
CA MET A 798 4.09 -39.78 -7.30
C MET A 798 4.29 -41.30 -7.16
N ILE A 799 3.90 -42.12 -8.14
CA ILE A 799 4.12 -43.56 -8.11
C ILE A 799 5.50 -43.90 -8.68
N ASP A 800 6.31 -44.64 -7.92
CA ASP A 800 7.56 -45.26 -8.38
C ASP A 800 7.23 -46.52 -9.19
N TRP A 801 6.88 -46.31 -10.46
CA TRP A 801 6.52 -47.37 -11.41
C TRP A 801 7.59 -48.47 -11.50
N PRO A 802 8.90 -48.16 -11.67
CA PRO A 802 9.93 -49.20 -11.71
C PRO A 802 9.96 -50.10 -10.47
N LYS A 803 9.73 -49.53 -9.27
CA LYS A 803 9.71 -50.28 -8.02
C LYS A 803 8.46 -51.16 -7.90
N LEU A 804 7.30 -50.66 -8.32
CA LEU A 804 6.06 -51.43 -8.36
C LEU A 804 6.13 -52.58 -9.36
N GLU A 805 6.59 -52.33 -10.59
CA GLU A 805 6.76 -53.34 -11.64
C GLU A 805 7.71 -54.46 -11.22
N LYS A 806 8.79 -54.10 -10.50
CA LYS A 806 9.72 -55.08 -9.92
C LYS A 806 9.07 -55.94 -8.84
N ALA A 807 8.19 -55.38 -8.02
CA ALA A 807 7.50 -56.12 -6.97
C ALA A 807 6.46 -57.10 -7.53
N ILE A 808 5.68 -56.68 -8.54
CA ILE A 808 4.68 -57.55 -9.18
C ILE A 808 5.27 -58.53 -10.21
N GLY A 809 6.53 -58.30 -10.61
CA GLY A 809 7.29 -59.13 -11.55
C GLY A 809 6.82 -59.04 -13.00
N ILE A 810 6.04 -58.01 -13.35
CA ILE A 810 5.45 -57.78 -14.68
C ILE A 810 5.49 -56.27 -14.95
N LYS A 811 5.88 -55.87 -16.17
CA LYS A 811 5.85 -54.47 -16.60
C LYS A 811 4.41 -54.02 -16.89
N LEU A 812 4.03 -52.83 -16.43
CA LEU A 812 2.73 -52.23 -16.74
C LEU A 812 2.81 -51.54 -18.12
N SER A 813 1.75 -51.64 -18.92
CA SER A 813 1.64 -50.81 -20.12
C SER A 813 1.31 -49.37 -19.74
N GLU A 814 1.57 -48.40 -20.63
CA GLU A 814 1.17 -47.00 -20.40
C GLU A 814 -0.33 -46.87 -20.13
N ALA A 815 -1.15 -47.65 -20.86
CA ALA A 815 -2.59 -47.72 -20.63
C ALA A 815 -2.95 -48.28 -19.23
N ASP A 816 -2.21 -49.28 -18.73
CA ASP A 816 -2.44 -49.80 -17.37
C ASP A 816 -2.05 -48.76 -16.30
N GLN A 817 -0.95 -48.03 -16.50
CA GLN A 817 -0.52 -46.96 -15.61
C GLN A 817 -1.55 -45.82 -15.57
N GLU A 818 -2.04 -45.42 -16.74
CA GLU A 818 -3.10 -44.40 -16.87
C GLU A 818 -4.41 -44.83 -16.21
N ILE A 819 -4.85 -46.09 -16.40
CA ILE A 819 -6.05 -46.62 -15.72
C ILE A 819 -5.86 -46.60 -14.21
N LEU A 820 -4.67 -46.99 -13.72
CA LEU A 820 -4.40 -47.05 -12.29
C LEU A 820 -4.32 -45.65 -11.67
N SER A 821 -3.63 -44.71 -12.30
CA SER A 821 -3.55 -43.32 -11.83
C SER A 821 -4.92 -42.64 -11.88
N ASP A 822 -5.69 -42.89 -12.95
CA ASP A 822 -7.06 -42.40 -13.12
C ASP A 822 -8.00 -42.91 -12.03
N MET A 823 -7.91 -44.19 -11.69
CA MET A 823 -8.65 -44.76 -10.57
C MET A 823 -8.22 -44.10 -9.25
N LEU A 824 -6.92 -44.00 -8.97
CA LEU A 824 -6.41 -43.47 -7.72
C LEU A 824 -6.84 -42.02 -7.47
N TYR A 825 -6.68 -41.11 -8.43
CA TYR A 825 -7.04 -39.71 -8.19
C TYR A 825 -8.55 -39.52 -8.00
N LYS A 826 -9.40 -40.31 -8.67
CA LYS A 826 -10.86 -40.27 -8.45
C LYS A 826 -11.21 -40.71 -7.04
N VAL A 827 -10.51 -41.71 -6.52
CA VAL A 827 -10.71 -42.19 -5.14
C VAL A 827 -10.17 -41.17 -4.12
N VAL A 828 -9.13 -40.40 -4.48
CA VAL A 828 -8.69 -39.25 -3.68
C VAL A 828 -9.79 -38.19 -3.61
N MET A 829 -10.42 -37.85 -4.75
CA MET A 829 -11.39 -36.75 -4.85
C MET A 829 -12.80 -37.10 -4.38
N ILE A 830 -13.25 -38.35 -4.53
CA ILE A 830 -14.64 -38.76 -4.27
C ILE A 830 -14.77 -39.32 -2.86
N GLN A 831 -15.90 -39.05 -2.20
CA GLN A 831 -16.22 -39.63 -0.90
C GLN A 831 -16.21 -41.17 -0.97
N ASP A 832 -15.72 -41.81 0.09
CA ASP A 832 -15.50 -43.26 0.10
C ASP A 832 -16.77 -44.03 -0.28
N ARG A 833 -16.61 -45.03 -1.15
CA ARG A 833 -17.67 -45.91 -1.68
C ARG A 833 -18.74 -45.21 -2.54
N GLN A 834 -18.49 -43.99 -3.02
CA GLN A 834 -19.41 -43.29 -3.93
C GLN A 834 -18.95 -43.30 -5.40
N THR A 835 -17.79 -43.87 -5.74
CA THR A 835 -17.25 -43.87 -7.12
C THR A 835 -18.15 -44.54 -8.16
N GLU A 836 -19.07 -45.42 -7.74
CA GLU A 836 -20.00 -46.08 -8.64
C GLU A 836 -21.28 -45.25 -8.89
N GLN A 837 -21.55 -44.22 -8.08
CA GLN A 837 -22.77 -43.41 -8.15
C GLN A 837 -22.67 -42.33 -9.23
N ASP A 838 -23.80 -41.98 -9.86
CA ASP A 838 -23.85 -40.85 -10.82
C ASP A 838 -23.83 -39.49 -10.12
N HIS A 839 -24.38 -39.44 -8.91
CA HIS A 839 -24.23 -38.34 -7.96
C HIS A 839 -23.31 -38.78 -6.83
N PHE A 840 -22.26 -38.02 -6.57
CA PHE A 840 -21.36 -38.24 -5.44
C PHE A 840 -20.94 -36.89 -4.84
N GLU A 841 -20.44 -36.96 -3.63
CA GLU A 841 -19.81 -35.83 -2.94
C GLU A 841 -18.29 -35.90 -3.10
N TYR A 842 -17.65 -34.73 -3.21
CA TYR A 842 -16.19 -34.62 -3.15
C TYR A 842 -15.71 -34.73 -1.70
N HIS A 843 -14.58 -35.41 -1.49
CA HIS A 843 -13.97 -35.60 -0.19
C HIS A 843 -13.22 -34.33 0.26
N THR A 844 -13.97 -33.34 0.75
CA THR A 844 -13.48 -32.00 1.10
C THR A 844 -12.24 -32.00 2.00
N GLU A 845 -12.14 -32.90 2.98
CA GLU A 845 -10.97 -33.00 3.87
C GLU A 845 -9.68 -33.39 3.13
N ARG A 846 -9.74 -34.32 2.17
CA ARG A 846 -8.57 -34.74 1.37
C ARG A 846 -8.13 -33.63 0.43
N MET A 847 -9.10 -32.97 -0.21
CA MET A 847 -8.86 -31.87 -1.12
C MET A 847 -8.23 -30.68 -0.39
N GLU A 848 -8.80 -30.27 0.75
CA GLU A 848 -8.25 -29.17 1.54
C GLU A 848 -6.84 -29.50 2.08
N ARG A 849 -6.53 -30.76 2.42
CA ARG A 849 -5.16 -31.17 2.76
C ARG A 849 -4.19 -31.02 1.58
N LEU A 850 -4.58 -31.40 0.37
CA LEU A 850 -3.74 -31.27 -0.84
C LEU A 850 -3.53 -29.81 -1.24
N LYS A 851 -4.59 -29.02 -1.20
CA LYS A 851 -4.57 -27.59 -1.45
C LYS A 851 -3.66 -26.82 -0.50
N ASN A 852 -3.56 -27.26 0.76
CA ASN A 852 -2.68 -26.64 1.75
C ASN A 852 -1.24 -27.20 1.70
N ASN A 853 -1.08 -28.48 1.33
CA ASN A 853 0.23 -29.09 1.18
C ASN A 853 0.17 -30.33 0.27
N PRO A 854 0.68 -30.25 -0.97
CA PRO A 854 0.81 -31.39 -1.89
C PRO A 854 1.50 -32.63 -1.29
N ASN A 855 2.37 -32.49 -0.28
CA ASN A 855 2.98 -33.65 0.39
C ASN A 855 1.96 -34.53 1.15
N ALA A 856 0.77 -34.02 1.44
CA ALA A 856 -0.32 -34.79 2.04
C ALA A 856 -0.73 -36.00 1.17
N ILE A 857 -0.45 -35.99 -0.13
CA ILE A 857 -0.80 -37.06 -1.05
C ILE A 857 -0.29 -38.43 -0.59
N ARG A 858 0.87 -38.51 0.07
CA ARG A 858 1.44 -39.78 0.55
C ARG A 858 0.53 -40.43 1.59
N GLN A 859 0.10 -39.63 2.56
CA GLN A 859 -0.79 -40.09 3.63
C GLN A 859 -2.18 -40.41 3.07
N ILE A 860 -2.69 -39.59 2.16
CA ILE A 860 -3.99 -39.82 1.51
C ILE A 860 -3.98 -41.13 0.71
N LEU A 861 -2.93 -41.40 -0.06
CA LEU A 861 -2.78 -42.67 -0.80
C LEU A 861 -2.79 -43.87 0.15
N ALA A 862 -2.11 -43.78 1.31
CA ALA A 862 -2.14 -44.82 2.33
C ALA A 862 -3.53 -45.01 2.97
N GLU A 863 -4.28 -43.92 3.17
CA GLU A 863 -5.65 -43.94 3.71
C GLU A 863 -6.63 -44.63 2.73
N ILE A 864 -6.50 -44.37 1.42
CA ILE A 864 -7.39 -44.96 0.41
C ILE A 864 -6.99 -46.37 -0.02
N ALA A 865 -5.74 -46.78 0.17
CA ALA A 865 -5.23 -48.08 -0.29
C ALA A 865 -6.16 -49.29 0.00
N PRO A 866 -6.72 -49.46 1.22
CA PRO A 866 -7.57 -50.61 1.53
C PRO A 866 -8.84 -50.73 0.70
N GLN A 867 -9.32 -49.65 0.07
CA GLN A 867 -10.55 -49.68 -0.72
C GLN A 867 -10.33 -50.05 -2.19
N LEU A 868 -9.09 -49.93 -2.70
CA LEU A 868 -8.76 -50.11 -4.11
C LEU A 868 -9.12 -51.50 -4.68
N PRO A 869 -8.90 -52.62 -3.97
CA PRO A 869 -9.21 -53.95 -4.51
C PRO A 869 -10.71 -54.13 -4.84
N ASP A 870 -11.58 -53.49 -4.06
CA ASP A 870 -13.04 -53.64 -4.10
C ASP A 870 -13.70 -52.75 -5.16
N ILE A 871 -12.97 -51.77 -5.72
CA ILE A 871 -13.51 -50.87 -6.75
C ILE A 871 -13.73 -51.64 -8.05
N SER A 872 -14.97 -51.60 -8.54
CA SER A 872 -15.35 -52.19 -9.81
C SER A 872 -15.54 -51.15 -10.91
N ILE A 873 -15.98 -49.94 -10.55
CA ILE A 873 -16.32 -48.87 -11.49
C ILE A 873 -15.90 -47.51 -10.92
N VAL A 874 -15.44 -46.61 -11.80
CA VAL A 874 -15.17 -45.19 -11.49
C VAL A 874 -15.82 -44.28 -12.54
N PRO A 875 -16.21 -43.03 -12.21
CA PRO A 875 -16.75 -42.10 -13.21
C PRO A 875 -15.66 -41.74 -14.22
N THR A 876 -16.02 -41.32 -15.43
CA THR A 876 -15.08 -40.66 -16.35
C THR A 876 -15.05 -39.15 -16.09
N THR A 877 -14.19 -38.42 -16.80
CA THR A 877 -14.18 -36.95 -16.77
C THR A 877 -15.34 -36.32 -17.55
N ILE A 878 -16.16 -37.13 -18.24
CA ILE A 878 -17.34 -36.66 -18.98
C ILE A 878 -18.50 -36.60 -17.99
N SER A 879 -19.01 -35.39 -17.78
CA SER A 879 -20.20 -35.10 -16.97
C SER A 879 -21.35 -34.61 -17.85
N THR A 880 -22.55 -34.57 -17.27
CA THR A 880 -23.70 -33.85 -17.81
C THR A 880 -24.44 -33.18 -16.65
N ARG A 881 -25.61 -32.58 -16.86
CA ARG A 881 -26.44 -31.99 -15.80
C ARG A 881 -27.81 -32.68 -15.71
N ASP A 882 -28.33 -32.80 -14.49
CA ASP A 882 -29.72 -33.24 -14.26
C ASP A 882 -30.74 -32.13 -14.58
N ASP A 883 -32.04 -32.43 -14.48
CA ASP A 883 -33.14 -31.48 -14.74
C ASP A 883 -33.12 -30.23 -13.82
N LYS A 884 -32.33 -30.24 -12.75
CA LYS A 884 -32.15 -29.13 -11.81
C LYS A 884 -30.83 -28.37 -12.07
N GLY A 885 -30.07 -28.77 -13.08
CA GLY A 885 -28.77 -28.21 -13.40
C GLY A 885 -27.63 -28.73 -12.52
N ASN A 886 -27.79 -29.79 -11.72
CA ASN A 886 -26.68 -30.35 -10.94
C ASN A 886 -25.80 -31.24 -11.82
N VAL A 887 -24.48 -31.19 -11.63
CA VAL A 887 -23.52 -32.02 -12.38
C VAL A 887 -23.68 -33.51 -11.99
N ILE A 888 -23.75 -34.38 -13.00
CA ILE A 888 -23.85 -35.85 -12.86
C ILE A 888 -22.87 -36.58 -13.77
N TYR A 889 -22.44 -37.77 -13.37
CA TYR A 889 -21.39 -38.54 -14.05
C TYR A 889 -21.89 -39.89 -14.57
N THR A 890 -22.70 -39.87 -15.63
CA THR A 890 -23.32 -41.08 -16.22
C THR A 890 -22.33 -41.96 -16.98
N TYR A 891 -21.22 -41.40 -17.46
CA TYR A 891 -20.17 -42.14 -18.15
C TYR A 891 -19.20 -42.77 -17.15
N LYS A 892 -19.03 -44.08 -17.23
CA LYS A 892 -18.23 -44.87 -16.27
C LYS A 892 -17.14 -45.70 -16.97
N ARG A 893 -16.02 -45.91 -16.27
CA ARG A 893 -14.96 -46.84 -16.67
C ARG A 893 -15.07 -48.13 -15.85
N ASP A 894 -15.15 -49.27 -16.53
CA ASP A 894 -15.22 -50.60 -15.90
C ASP A 894 -13.82 -51.09 -15.49
N ILE A 895 -13.48 -50.87 -14.22
CA ILE A 895 -12.21 -51.30 -13.63
C ILE A 895 -12.16 -52.82 -13.49
N LYS A 896 -13.29 -53.48 -13.26
CA LYS A 896 -13.36 -54.94 -13.17
C LYS A 896 -12.96 -55.58 -14.50
N GLN A 897 -13.53 -55.12 -15.61
CA GLN A 897 -13.17 -55.58 -16.95
C GLN A 897 -11.69 -55.29 -17.26
N ALA A 898 -11.17 -54.13 -16.87
CA ALA A 898 -9.75 -53.80 -17.03
C ALA A 898 -8.84 -54.76 -16.25
N LYS A 899 -9.18 -55.09 -15.00
CA LYS A 899 -8.47 -56.10 -14.16
C LYS A 899 -8.50 -57.49 -14.80
N GLU A 900 -9.63 -57.90 -15.35
CA GLU A 900 -9.78 -59.20 -16.02
C GLU A 900 -8.96 -59.26 -17.33
N SER A 901 -8.84 -58.13 -18.02
CA SER A 901 -8.12 -58.02 -19.29
C SER A 901 -6.60 -57.86 -19.12
N SER A 902 -6.15 -57.32 -17.99
CA SER A 902 -4.73 -57.04 -17.71
C SER A 902 -4.26 -57.69 -16.39
N PRO A 903 -3.53 -58.82 -16.46
CA PRO A 903 -2.94 -59.46 -15.27
C PRO A 903 -1.92 -58.57 -14.54
N ALA A 904 -1.27 -57.63 -15.27
CA ALA A 904 -0.35 -56.67 -14.68
C ALA A 904 -1.10 -55.67 -13.79
N LEU A 905 -2.18 -55.08 -14.32
CA LEU A 905 -3.04 -54.14 -13.58
C LEU A 905 -3.66 -54.78 -12.35
N ALA A 906 -4.19 -56.00 -12.47
CA ALA A 906 -4.79 -56.72 -11.34
C ALA A 906 -3.79 -56.96 -10.20
N LYS A 907 -2.54 -57.34 -10.53
CA LYS A 907 -1.48 -57.50 -9.53
C LYS A 907 -1.05 -56.17 -8.93
N ALA A 908 -0.95 -55.12 -9.74
CA ALA A 908 -0.60 -53.79 -9.26
C ALA A 908 -1.62 -53.29 -8.21
N ILE A 909 -2.92 -53.37 -8.53
CA ILE A 909 -4.01 -52.99 -7.60
C ILE A 909 -3.96 -53.82 -6.31
N ALA A 910 -3.73 -55.14 -6.41
CA ALA A 910 -3.60 -56.00 -5.23
C ALA A 910 -2.35 -55.70 -4.38
N GLU A 911 -1.28 -55.22 -5.00
CA GLU A 911 -0.02 -54.90 -4.33
C GLU A 911 -0.09 -53.55 -3.62
N ILE A 912 -0.74 -52.54 -4.22
CA ILE A 912 -0.95 -51.22 -3.62
C ILE A 912 -2.21 -51.12 -2.76
N GLY A 913 -3.08 -52.14 -2.78
CA GLY A 913 -4.34 -52.18 -2.02
C GLY A 913 -4.19 -52.36 -0.51
N ASP A 914 -2.99 -52.10 0.02
CA ASP A 914 -2.58 -52.32 1.39
C ASP A 914 -1.79 -51.10 1.89
N ALA A 915 -2.24 -50.54 3.02
CA ALA A 915 -1.73 -49.26 3.52
C ALA A 915 -0.23 -49.29 3.87
N GLU A 916 0.31 -50.42 4.31
CA GLU A 916 1.75 -50.54 4.60
C GLU A 916 2.57 -50.76 3.33
N ARG A 917 1.99 -51.40 2.31
CA ARG A 917 2.68 -51.68 1.04
C ARG A 917 2.70 -50.47 0.11
N ILE A 918 1.62 -49.69 -0.01
CA ILE A 918 1.58 -48.56 -0.95
C ILE A 918 2.69 -47.54 -0.68
N ASN A 919 3.01 -47.27 0.59
CA ASN A 919 4.10 -46.35 0.98
C ASN A 919 5.47 -46.76 0.44
N LYS A 920 5.68 -48.04 0.10
CA LYS A 920 6.92 -48.50 -0.54
C LYS A 920 7.03 -48.05 -1.99
N TYR A 921 5.91 -47.77 -2.64
CA TYR A 921 5.82 -47.46 -4.06
C TYR A 921 5.47 -46.00 -4.34
N VAL A 922 5.25 -45.19 -3.29
CA VAL A 922 5.14 -43.74 -3.41
C VAL A 922 6.56 -43.14 -3.37
N ALA A 923 6.84 -42.20 -4.26
CA ALA A 923 8.15 -41.59 -4.41
C ALA A 923 8.58 -40.88 -3.11
N GLU A 924 9.85 -41.08 -2.71
CA GLU A 924 10.42 -40.46 -1.50
C GLU A 924 10.80 -38.98 -1.71
N LYS A 925 10.80 -38.50 -2.95
CA LYS A 925 11.08 -37.10 -3.34
C LYS A 925 9.98 -36.13 -2.94
N ASP A 926 10.32 -34.85 -2.76
CA ASP A 926 9.36 -33.80 -2.43
C ASP A 926 8.18 -33.79 -3.44
N ALA A 927 6.95 -33.83 -2.93
CA ALA A 927 5.78 -33.94 -3.80
C ALA A 927 5.61 -32.70 -4.72
N PHE A 928 6.15 -31.55 -4.33
CA PHE A 928 6.18 -30.36 -5.18
C PHE A 928 7.00 -30.55 -6.47
N GLU A 929 7.96 -31.49 -6.51
CA GLU A 929 8.67 -31.85 -7.75
C GLU A 929 7.81 -32.66 -8.72
N ALA A 930 6.70 -33.23 -8.24
CA ALA A 930 5.78 -34.04 -9.03
C ALA A 930 4.52 -33.28 -9.46
N VAL A 931 4.30 -32.06 -8.95
CA VAL A 931 3.15 -31.23 -9.30
C VAL A 931 3.27 -30.78 -10.77
N PRO A 932 2.34 -31.18 -11.65
CA PRO A 932 2.40 -30.88 -13.08
C PRO A 932 1.89 -29.45 -13.36
N ALA A 933 2.67 -28.44 -12.98
CA ALA A 933 2.35 -27.03 -13.18
C ALA A 933 3.56 -26.22 -13.70
N TYR A 934 3.30 -25.29 -14.62
CA TYR A 934 4.29 -24.41 -15.23
C TYR A 934 3.96 -22.94 -14.93
N PRO A 935 4.51 -22.34 -13.85
CA PRO A 935 4.16 -21.00 -13.39
C PRO A 935 4.88 -19.86 -14.15
N ALA A 936 5.82 -20.18 -15.03
CA ALA A 936 6.68 -19.20 -15.69
C ALA A 936 5.87 -18.27 -16.61
N GLY A 937 5.97 -16.95 -16.40
CA GLY A 937 5.27 -15.93 -17.19
C GLY A 937 3.75 -15.95 -16.99
N ILE A 938 3.28 -16.43 -15.84
CA ILE A 938 1.87 -16.44 -15.44
C ILE A 938 1.65 -15.47 -14.28
N ILE A 939 0.76 -14.50 -14.48
CA ILE A 939 0.25 -13.62 -13.43
C ILE A 939 -0.89 -14.35 -12.72
N VAL A 940 -0.85 -14.41 -11.38
CA VAL A 940 -1.94 -15.01 -10.60
C VAL A 940 -2.77 -13.91 -9.92
N GLY A 941 -4.03 -13.75 -10.32
CA GLY A 941 -4.92 -12.69 -9.84
C GLY A 941 -6.27 -12.63 -10.59
N ASP A 942 -7.21 -11.80 -10.11
CA ASP A 942 -8.49 -11.60 -10.79
C ASP A 942 -8.29 -10.93 -12.14
N PHE A 943 -9.00 -11.39 -13.18
CA PHE A 943 -8.90 -10.79 -14.50
C PHE A 943 -9.40 -9.34 -14.59
N SER A 944 -10.05 -8.78 -13.57
CA SER A 944 -10.31 -7.33 -13.49
C SER A 944 -9.02 -6.52 -13.44
N LEU A 945 -7.94 -7.08 -12.89
CA LEU A 945 -6.64 -6.42 -12.77
C LEU A 945 -5.99 -6.08 -14.12
N ILE A 946 -6.55 -6.56 -15.24
CA ILE A 946 -6.11 -6.09 -16.55
C ILE A 946 -6.32 -4.58 -16.72
N GLU A 947 -7.20 -3.94 -15.95
CA GLU A 947 -7.41 -2.49 -15.98
C GLU A 947 -6.12 -1.68 -15.73
N ALA A 948 -5.20 -2.22 -14.92
CA ALA A 948 -3.89 -1.63 -14.65
C ALA A 948 -2.96 -1.58 -15.88
N LEU A 949 -3.19 -2.45 -16.88
CA LEU A 949 -2.41 -2.46 -18.12
C LEU A 949 -2.73 -1.23 -18.97
N LYS A 950 -1.72 -0.64 -19.63
CA LYS A 950 -2.03 0.41 -20.62
C LYS A 950 -2.80 -0.17 -21.79
N SER A 951 -3.64 0.67 -22.38
CA SER A 951 -4.37 0.36 -23.60
C SER A 951 -3.42 0.09 -24.77
N GLU A 952 -3.93 -0.63 -25.78
CA GLU A 952 -3.26 -0.87 -27.07
C GLU A 952 -1.94 -1.67 -27.04
N GLN A 953 -1.74 -2.55 -26.05
CA GLN A 953 -0.52 -3.35 -25.94
C GLN A 953 -0.65 -4.78 -26.49
N VAL A 954 -1.85 -5.37 -26.47
CA VAL A 954 -2.03 -6.80 -26.71
C VAL A 954 -2.32 -7.08 -28.18
N ASP A 955 -1.44 -7.82 -28.86
CA ASP A 955 -1.60 -8.15 -30.28
C ASP A 955 -2.45 -9.40 -30.51
N LEU A 956 -2.30 -10.40 -29.63
CA LEU A 956 -3.12 -11.60 -29.63
C LEU A 956 -3.47 -11.97 -28.20
N ALA A 957 -4.76 -12.11 -27.90
CA ALA A 957 -5.24 -12.67 -26.65
C ALA A 957 -6.02 -13.95 -26.90
N ILE A 958 -5.76 -14.99 -26.08
CA ILE A 958 -6.39 -16.30 -26.21
C ILE A 958 -6.94 -16.78 -24.88
N GLY A 959 -8.08 -17.47 -24.88
CA GLY A 959 -8.65 -18.04 -23.67
C GLY A 959 -9.49 -19.29 -23.91
N VAL A 960 -9.14 -20.38 -23.23
CA VAL A 960 -9.99 -21.58 -23.16
C VAL A 960 -10.45 -21.73 -21.73
N ARG A 961 -11.76 -21.88 -21.48
CA ARG A 961 -12.41 -21.99 -20.16
C ARG A 961 -11.91 -20.95 -19.16
N SER A 962 -11.65 -19.73 -19.64
CA SER A 962 -10.94 -18.72 -18.88
C SER A 962 -11.89 -17.85 -18.08
N THR A 963 -12.96 -17.34 -18.70
CA THR A 963 -13.93 -16.41 -18.09
C THR A 963 -15.29 -17.03 -17.83
N VAL A 964 -15.36 -18.36 -17.85
CA VAL A 964 -16.60 -19.14 -17.63
C VAL A 964 -17.25 -18.91 -16.26
N TYR A 965 -16.50 -18.36 -15.29
CA TYR A 965 -17.00 -18.00 -13.96
C TYR A 965 -17.45 -16.53 -13.84
N LYS A 966 -17.15 -15.66 -14.82
CA LYS A 966 -17.71 -14.29 -14.85
C LYS A 966 -19.10 -14.36 -15.46
N TYR A 967 -20.11 -13.91 -14.72
CA TYR A 967 -21.51 -14.03 -15.11
C TYR A 967 -22.08 -12.67 -15.53
N ASN A 968 -22.93 -12.68 -16.57
CA ASN A 968 -23.70 -11.52 -17.00
C ASN A 968 -22.80 -10.27 -17.21
N GLN A 969 -23.03 -9.22 -16.40
CA GLN A 969 -22.38 -7.93 -16.49
C GLN A 969 -20.86 -8.00 -16.34
N GLU A 970 -20.35 -8.85 -15.44
CA GLU A 970 -18.90 -9.00 -15.23
C GLU A 970 -18.18 -9.54 -16.46
N TYR A 971 -18.86 -10.38 -17.26
CA TYR A 971 -18.32 -10.89 -18.51
C TYR A 971 -18.31 -9.80 -19.59
N VAL A 972 -19.39 -9.01 -19.70
CA VAL A 972 -19.47 -7.87 -20.62
C VAL A 972 -18.38 -6.83 -20.29
N ASP A 973 -18.21 -6.48 -19.02
CA ASP A 973 -17.22 -5.50 -18.58
C ASP A 973 -15.79 -5.98 -18.87
N PHE A 974 -15.52 -7.27 -18.67
CA PHE A 974 -14.26 -7.88 -19.08
C PHE A 974 -14.00 -7.76 -20.59
N LEU A 975 -14.99 -8.03 -21.45
CA LEU A 975 -14.82 -7.93 -22.90
C LEU A 975 -14.55 -6.48 -23.35
N VAL A 976 -15.21 -5.51 -22.72
CA VAL A 976 -14.98 -4.07 -22.93
C VAL A 976 -13.53 -3.72 -22.57
N GLU A 977 -13.10 -4.07 -21.36
CA GLU A 977 -11.74 -3.77 -20.90
C GLU A 977 -10.67 -4.46 -21.75
N MET A 978 -10.88 -5.74 -22.08
CA MET A 978 -9.98 -6.49 -22.96
C MET A 978 -9.87 -5.84 -24.35
N THR A 979 -10.97 -5.32 -24.90
CA THR A 979 -10.97 -4.61 -26.18
C THR A 979 -10.13 -3.34 -26.11
N ASP A 980 -10.17 -2.62 -24.99
CA ASP A 980 -9.33 -1.43 -24.78
C ASP A 980 -7.83 -1.80 -24.71
N LYS A 981 -7.48 -3.01 -24.22
CA LYS A 981 -6.08 -3.49 -24.19
C LYS A 981 -5.54 -4.01 -25.52
N LEU A 982 -6.41 -4.36 -26.47
CA LEU A 982 -5.99 -4.79 -27.80
C LEU A 982 -5.30 -3.65 -28.57
N SER A 983 -4.16 -3.95 -29.20
CA SER A 983 -3.45 -3.03 -30.09
C SER A 983 -4.30 -2.64 -31.31
N SER A 984 -3.86 -1.67 -32.12
CA SER A 984 -4.61 -1.21 -33.30
C SER A 984 -4.99 -2.33 -34.28
N ASP A 985 -4.18 -3.40 -34.34
CA ASP A 985 -4.42 -4.62 -35.10
C ASP A 985 -4.61 -5.84 -34.18
N GLY A 986 -5.08 -5.63 -32.95
CA GLY A 986 -5.20 -6.69 -31.95
C GLY A 986 -6.34 -7.68 -32.23
N LEU A 987 -6.13 -8.93 -31.80
CA LEU A 987 -7.06 -10.04 -31.94
C LEU A 987 -7.30 -10.72 -30.59
N TYR A 988 -8.57 -10.99 -30.25
CA TYR A 988 -8.96 -11.84 -29.13
C TYR A 988 -9.79 -13.03 -29.60
N ILE A 989 -9.42 -14.24 -29.16
CA ILE A 989 -10.16 -15.48 -29.44
C ILE A 989 -10.36 -16.25 -28.15
N ALA A 990 -11.61 -16.56 -27.80
CA ALA A 990 -11.88 -17.38 -26.62
C ALA A 990 -13.13 -18.24 -26.73
N ASP A 991 -13.13 -19.41 -26.08
CA ASP A 991 -14.28 -20.34 -26.05
C ASP A 991 -15.36 -19.90 -25.05
N CYS A 992 -15.19 -18.78 -24.37
CA CYS A 992 -16.10 -18.28 -23.35
C CYS A 992 -17.47 -17.82 -23.87
N VAL A 993 -17.73 -17.94 -25.18
CA VAL A 993 -19.08 -17.86 -25.75
C VAL A 993 -19.96 -19.03 -25.32
N ARG A 994 -19.38 -20.12 -24.82
CA ARG A 994 -20.09 -21.24 -24.19
C ARG A 994 -19.67 -21.39 -22.73
N ASP A 995 -20.58 -21.85 -21.88
CA ASP A 995 -20.23 -22.26 -20.53
C ASP A 995 -19.54 -23.65 -20.52
N ASN A 996 -19.13 -24.12 -19.33
CA ASN A 996 -18.32 -25.34 -19.20
C ASN A 996 -19.01 -26.62 -19.68
N ASP A 997 -20.34 -26.64 -19.71
CA ASP A 997 -21.14 -27.84 -19.99
C ASP A 997 -22.11 -27.62 -21.17
N GLY A 998 -21.86 -26.63 -22.04
CA GLY A 998 -22.69 -26.35 -23.22
C GLY A 998 -24.19 -26.17 -22.93
N TRP A 999 -24.50 -25.67 -21.74
CA TRP A 999 -25.85 -25.45 -21.23
C TRP A 999 -26.35 -24.04 -21.52
N TYR A 1000 -25.42 -23.11 -21.68
CA TYR A 1000 -25.72 -21.72 -22.00
C TYR A 1000 -24.66 -21.14 -22.93
N TYR A 1001 -25.12 -20.51 -24.01
CA TYR A 1001 -24.27 -19.76 -24.91
C TYR A 1001 -24.46 -18.25 -24.69
N ARG A 1002 -23.36 -17.53 -24.48
CA ARG A 1002 -23.31 -16.12 -24.09
C ARG A 1002 -23.51 -15.15 -25.26
N LEU A 1003 -24.44 -15.48 -26.15
CA LEU A 1003 -24.74 -14.66 -27.32
C LEU A 1003 -25.40 -13.33 -26.93
N ALA A 1004 -26.20 -13.32 -25.86
CA ALA A 1004 -26.85 -12.12 -25.34
C ALA A 1004 -25.82 -11.11 -24.82
N GLU A 1005 -24.85 -11.57 -24.03
CA GLU A 1005 -23.77 -10.74 -23.50
C GLU A 1005 -22.85 -10.24 -24.62
N ALA A 1006 -22.57 -11.07 -25.63
CA ALA A 1006 -21.81 -10.65 -26.80
C ALA A 1006 -22.53 -9.53 -27.59
N VAL A 1007 -23.86 -9.59 -27.70
CA VAL A 1007 -24.69 -8.51 -28.29
C VAL A 1007 -24.63 -7.25 -27.45
N GLU A 1008 -24.77 -7.36 -26.12
CA GLU A 1008 -24.65 -6.22 -25.22
C GLU A 1008 -23.28 -5.54 -25.32
N PHE A 1009 -22.21 -6.34 -25.33
CA PHE A 1009 -20.84 -5.87 -25.54
C PHE A 1009 -20.70 -5.05 -26.83
N ILE A 1010 -21.18 -5.56 -27.98
CA ILE A 1010 -21.15 -4.82 -29.25
C ILE A 1010 -21.92 -3.51 -29.14
N ASN A 1011 -23.10 -3.51 -28.52
CA ASN A 1011 -23.91 -2.30 -28.36
C ASN A 1011 -23.16 -1.21 -27.57
N ARG A 1012 -22.42 -1.59 -26.51
CA ARG A 1012 -21.59 -0.67 -25.73
C ARG A 1012 -20.43 -0.12 -26.54
N GLU A 1013 -19.72 -0.97 -27.28
CA GLU A 1013 -18.59 -0.56 -28.12
C GLU A 1013 -19.03 0.34 -29.28
N GLN A 1014 -20.16 0.05 -29.92
CA GLN A 1014 -20.76 0.93 -30.93
C GLN A 1014 -21.20 2.27 -30.34
N ALA A 1015 -21.65 2.31 -29.09
CA ALA A 1015 -21.97 3.56 -28.40
C ALA A 1015 -20.70 4.39 -28.11
N LYS A 1016 -19.60 3.77 -27.67
CA LYS A 1016 -18.29 4.43 -27.51
C LYS A 1016 -17.84 5.08 -28.84
N GLN A 1017 -17.93 4.33 -29.95
CA GLN A 1017 -17.60 4.84 -31.28
C GLN A 1017 -18.48 6.03 -31.69
N LYS A 1018 -19.81 5.93 -31.52
CA LYS A 1018 -20.76 7.01 -31.84
C LYS A 1018 -20.51 8.28 -31.02
N ASN A 1019 -20.06 8.13 -29.78
CA ASN A 1019 -19.74 9.23 -28.87
C ASN A 1019 -18.32 9.81 -29.07
N GLY A 1020 -17.55 9.31 -30.04
CA GLY A 1020 -16.18 9.76 -30.31
C GLY A 1020 -15.17 9.33 -29.24
N GLN A 1021 -15.50 8.31 -28.45
CA GLN A 1021 -14.65 7.77 -27.39
C GLN A 1021 -13.73 6.63 -27.90
N ALA A 1022 -13.88 6.20 -29.15
CA ALA A 1022 -13.07 5.16 -29.80
C ALA A 1022 -12.91 5.45 -31.31
N ASP A 1023 -11.70 5.27 -31.85
CA ASP A 1023 -11.35 5.50 -33.28
C ASP A 1023 -10.99 4.21 -34.05
N TYR A 1024 -11.39 3.04 -33.52
CA TYR A 1024 -11.22 1.75 -34.18
C TYR A 1024 -12.55 1.23 -34.73
N GLN A 1025 -12.47 0.40 -35.77
CA GLN A 1025 -13.61 -0.36 -36.25
C GLN A 1025 -13.55 -1.79 -35.76
N LEU A 1026 -14.45 -2.14 -34.84
CA LEU A 1026 -14.52 -3.45 -34.25
C LEU A 1026 -15.20 -4.46 -35.20
N ASN A 1027 -14.60 -5.65 -35.31
CA ASN A 1027 -15.18 -6.81 -35.97
C ASN A 1027 -15.38 -7.90 -34.93
N VAL A 1028 -16.63 -8.30 -34.71
CA VAL A 1028 -17.01 -9.34 -33.75
C VAL A 1028 -17.69 -10.48 -34.49
N ALA A 1029 -17.09 -11.65 -34.36
CA ALA A 1029 -17.50 -12.86 -35.04
C ALA A 1029 -17.54 -14.04 -34.08
N VAL A 1030 -18.21 -15.10 -34.49
CA VAL A 1030 -18.31 -16.36 -33.75
C VAL A 1030 -17.84 -17.48 -34.66
N ILE A 1031 -17.01 -18.35 -34.13
CA ILE A 1031 -16.65 -19.61 -34.79
C ILE A 1031 -17.71 -20.63 -34.43
N LEU A 1032 -18.40 -21.17 -35.43
CA LEU A 1032 -19.29 -22.31 -35.30
C LEU A 1032 -18.52 -23.59 -35.62
N GLY A 1033 -18.72 -24.63 -34.82
CA GLY A 1033 -17.97 -25.88 -34.94
C GLY A 1033 -18.75 -27.12 -34.51
N GLU A 1034 -18.07 -28.25 -34.44
CA GLU A 1034 -18.63 -29.45 -33.83
C GLU A 1034 -18.79 -29.25 -32.31
N GLY A 1035 -19.88 -29.76 -31.76
CA GLY A 1035 -20.09 -29.75 -30.31
C GLY A 1035 -19.14 -30.71 -29.61
N PHE A 1036 -18.71 -30.35 -28.42
CA PHE A 1036 -17.88 -31.18 -27.59
C PHE A 1036 -18.69 -32.37 -27.06
N PRO A 1037 -18.25 -33.61 -27.31
CA PRO A 1037 -18.98 -34.79 -26.87
C PRO A 1037 -19.17 -34.83 -25.36
N GLY A 1038 -20.44 -34.88 -24.93
CA GLY A 1038 -20.83 -34.91 -23.52
C GLY A 1038 -20.91 -33.55 -22.83
N GLU A 1039 -20.37 -32.48 -23.43
CA GLU A 1039 -20.58 -31.09 -22.97
C GLU A 1039 -21.78 -30.50 -23.71
N ASP A 1040 -21.65 -30.26 -25.02
CA ASP A 1040 -22.67 -29.55 -25.78
C ASP A 1040 -23.93 -30.40 -26.06
N HIS A 1041 -25.12 -29.82 -25.83
CA HIS A 1041 -26.38 -30.50 -26.13
C HIS A 1041 -26.49 -30.83 -27.63
N ARG A 1042 -26.09 -29.88 -28.48
CA ARG A 1042 -26.01 -30.03 -29.92
C ARG A 1042 -24.59 -30.38 -30.35
N GLN A 1043 -24.45 -31.29 -31.30
CA GLN A 1043 -23.14 -31.79 -31.75
C GLN A 1043 -22.68 -31.21 -33.09
N GLU A 1044 -23.52 -30.46 -33.79
CA GLU A 1044 -23.17 -29.85 -35.09
C GLU A 1044 -23.43 -28.34 -35.07
N LYS A 1045 -22.44 -27.56 -35.55
CA LYS A 1045 -22.49 -26.11 -35.76
C LYS A 1045 -22.69 -25.25 -34.51
N VAL A 1046 -22.25 -25.64 -33.32
CA VAL A 1046 -22.42 -24.84 -32.10
C VAL A 1046 -21.45 -23.65 -32.02
N PRO A 1047 -21.79 -22.54 -31.33
CA PRO A 1047 -20.84 -21.48 -31.00
C PRO A 1047 -19.66 -22.01 -30.19
N SER A 1048 -18.51 -22.14 -30.84
CA SER A 1048 -17.32 -22.74 -30.26
C SER A 1048 -16.38 -21.69 -29.65
N ALA A 1049 -16.24 -20.53 -30.30
CA ALA A 1049 -15.42 -19.43 -29.82
C ALA A 1049 -15.93 -18.05 -30.28
N LEU A 1050 -15.73 -17.03 -29.45
CA LEU A 1050 -15.88 -15.62 -29.77
C LEU A 1050 -14.57 -15.07 -30.35
N VAL A 1051 -14.69 -14.26 -31.40
CA VAL A 1051 -13.58 -13.57 -32.04
C VAL A 1051 -13.85 -12.07 -32.01
N ILE A 1052 -12.93 -11.30 -31.44
CA ILE A 1052 -12.95 -9.83 -31.43
C ILE A 1052 -11.68 -9.34 -32.09
N SER A 1053 -11.81 -8.51 -33.13
CA SER A 1053 -10.66 -7.98 -33.88
C SER A 1053 -10.84 -6.49 -34.18
N LYS A 1054 -9.76 -5.72 -34.04
CA LYS A 1054 -9.69 -4.34 -34.56
C LYS A 1054 -9.25 -4.28 -36.03
N ASN A 1055 -8.81 -5.41 -36.59
CA ASN A 1055 -8.45 -5.57 -38.00
C ASN A 1055 -9.49 -6.43 -38.75
N LYS A 1056 -10.07 -5.89 -39.83
CA LYS A 1056 -11.11 -6.56 -40.62
C LYS A 1056 -10.60 -7.77 -41.40
N ASP A 1057 -9.33 -7.79 -41.77
CA ASP A 1057 -8.76 -8.86 -42.60
C ASP A 1057 -8.59 -10.16 -41.80
N TYR A 1058 -8.61 -10.09 -40.48
CA TYR A 1058 -8.42 -11.24 -39.60
C TYR A 1058 -9.56 -12.26 -39.67
N SER A 1059 -10.80 -11.86 -39.98
CA SER A 1059 -11.87 -12.84 -40.22
C SER A 1059 -11.56 -13.73 -41.43
N GLN A 1060 -10.99 -13.16 -42.49
CA GLN A 1060 -10.60 -13.94 -43.68
C GLN A 1060 -9.38 -14.82 -43.38
N LEU A 1061 -8.43 -14.30 -42.60
CA LEU A 1061 -7.27 -15.08 -42.14
C LEU A 1061 -7.73 -16.30 -41.33
N ILE A 1062 -8.59 -16.09 -40.32
CA ILE A 1062 -9.14 -17.17 -39.49
C ILE A 1062 -9.90 -18.16 -40.38
N ALA A 1063 -10.83 -17.68 -41.22
CA ALA A 1063 -11.60 -18.54 -42.12
C ALA A 1063 -10.73 -19.46 -42.99
N SER A 1064 -9.56 -18.98 -43.44
CA SER A 1064 -8.64 -19.77 -44.27
C SER A 1064 -7.84 -20.84 -43.50
N ASN A 1065 -7.83 -20.77 -42.17
CA ASN A 1065 -7.08 -21.67 -41.29
C ASN A 1065 -7.98 -22.52 -40.36
N LEU A 1066 -9.31 -22.46 -40.55
CA LEU A 1066 -10.24 -23.30 -39.80
C LEU A 1066 -10.16 -24.77 -40.27
N ASP A 1067 -10.23 -25.69 -39.32
CA ASP A 1067 -10.37 -27.12 -39.55
C ASP A 1067 -11.70 -27.44 -40.26
N SER A 1068 -11.74 -28.59 -40.92
CA SER A 1068 -12.96 -29.06 -41.57
C SER A 1068 -14.08 -29.23 -40.54
N GLY A 1069 -15.26 -28.64 -40.82
CA GLY A 1069 -16.41 -28.65 -39.90
C GLY A 1069 -16.60 -27.34 -39.13
N PHE A 1070 -15.63 -26.43 -39.19
CA PHE A 1070 -15.73 -25.10 -38.58
C PHE A 1070 -16.00 -24.01 -39.61
N GLU A 1071 -16.74 -22.99 -39.22
CA GLU A 1071 -16.97 -21.77 -40.00
C GLU A 1071 -16.98 -20.53 -39.09
N ILE A 1072 -16.47 -19.40 -39.57
CA ILE A 1072 -16.57 -18.12 -38.87
C ILE A 1072 -17.70 -17.29 -39.47
N VAL A 1073 -18.57 -16.77 -38.61
CA VAL A 1073 -19.73 -15.95 -39.00
C VAL A 1073 -19.72 -14.66 -38.20
N ALA A 1074 -20.13 -13.54 -38.81
CA ALA A 1074 -20.29 -12.29 -38.07
C ALA A 1074 -21.37 -12.47 -37.00
N LEU A 1075 -21.17 -11.87 -35.81
CA LEU A 1075 -22.17 -12.01 -34.73
C LEU A 1075 -23.54 -11.50 -35.21
N GLU A 1076 -23.56 -10.37 -35.92
CA GLU A 1076 -24.78 -9.75 -36.48
C GLU A 1076 -25.60 -10.70 -37.37
N ASP A 1077 -24.93 -11.63 -38.08
CA ASP A 1077 -25.57 -12.62 -38.94
C ASP A 1077 -26.19 -13.80 -38.17
N LEU A 1078 -25.71 -14.07 -36.95
CA LEU A 1078 -26.32 -15.06 -36.04
C LEU A 1078 -27.60 -14.53 -35.40
N VAL A 1079 -27.60 -13.23 -35.06
CA VAL A 1079 -28.61 -12.64 -34.18
C VAL A 1079 -29.60 -11.68 -34.85
N SER A 1080 -29.44 -11.26 -36.12
CA SER A 1080 -30.34 -10.24 -36.70
C SER A 1080 -30.89 -10.48 -38.13
N GLU A 1081 -32.22 -10.52 -38.25
CA GLU A 1081 -33.02 -9.63 -39.11
C GLU A 1081 -34.39 -9.36 -38.46
N ALA A 1082 -34.75 -8.08 -38.28
CA ALA A 1082 -36.11 -7.66 -37.94
C ALA A 1082 -36.79 -8.43 -36.78
N GLY A 1083 -36.07 -8.61 -35.66
CA GLY A 1083 -36.61 -9.23 -34.44
C GLY A 1083 -36.74 -10.76 -34.49
N LYS A 1084 -35.99 -11.44 -35.36
CA LYS A 1084 -35.89 -12.91 -35.39
C LYS A 1084 -34.44 -13.38 -35.45
N VAL A 1085 -34.14 -14.41 -34.65
CA VAL A 1085 -32.87 -15.12 -34.65
C VAL A 1085 -32.72 -15.88 -35.99
N LYS A 1086 -31.64 -15.62 -36.75
CA LYS A 1086 -31.36 -16.25 -38.05
C LYS A 1086 -30.79 -17.66 -37.90
N TYR A 1087 -29.97 -17.84 -36.87
CA TYR A 1087 -29.39 -19.12 -36.49
C TYR A 1087 -30.36 -19.91 -35.61
N ASP A 1088 -30.38 -21.24 -35.73
CA ASP A 1088 -31.24 -22.09 -34.89
C ASP A 1088 -30.69 -22.19 -33.47
N VAL A 1089 -31.02 -21.18 -32.65
CA VAL A 1089 -30.65 -21.07 -31.23
C VAL A 1089 -31.55 -21.94 -30.35
N ALA A 1090 -32.77 -22.26 -30.78
CA ALA A 1090 -33.74 -23.03 -30.02
C ALA A 1090 -33.30 -24.48 -29.75
N GLY A 1091 -32.32 -24.98 -30.52
CA GLY A 1091 -31.71 -26.30 -30.34
C GLY A 1091 -30.26 -26.28 -29.85
N LEU A 1092 -29.74 -25.13 -29.39
CA LEU A 1092 -28.37 -25.06 -28.85
C LEU A 1092 -28.26 -25.67 -27.47
N ASP A 1093 -29.20 -25.35 -26.59
CA ASP A 1093 -29.26 -25.89 -25.24
C ASP A 1093 -30.61 -26.57 -24.97
N ALA A 1094 -30.61 -27.53 -24.05
CA ALA A 1094 -31.81 -28.30 -23.73
C ALA A 1094 -32.89 -27.50 -23.00
N THR A 1095 -32.56 -26.32 -22.46
CA THR A 1095 -33.42 -25.53 -21.57
C THR A 1095 -34.11 -24.35 -22.25
N GLY A 1096 -33.64 -23.95 -23.44
CA GLY A 1096 -34.05 -22.72 -24.11
C GLY A 1096 -33.50 -21.44 -23.44
N HIS A 1097 -32.60 -21.55 -22.45
CA HIS A 1097 -32.10 -20.41 -21.70
C HIS A 1097 -31.32 -19.44 -22.61
N THR A 1098 -30.53 -19.97 -23.55
CA THR A 1098 -29.79 -19.15 -24.53
C THR A 1098 -30.75 -18.30 -25.36
N LEU A 1099 -31.84 -18.90 -25.84
CA LEU A 1099 -32.84 -18.21 -26.64
C LEU A 1099 -33.54 -17.12 -25.82
N GLN A 1100 -33.99 -17.46 -24.61
CA GLN A 1100 -34.67 -16.52 -23.72
C GLN A 1100 -33.80 -15.28 -23.43
N LYS A 1101 -32.54 -15.47 -23.03
CA LYS A 1101 -31.61 -14.38 -22.74
C LYS A 1101 -31.34 -13.49 -23.95
N LEU A 1102 -31.24 -14.11 -25.12
CA LEU A 1102 -31.02 -13.40 -26.36
C LEU A 1102 -32.24 -12.55 -26.76
N GLU A 1103 -33.46 -13.07 -26.58
CA GLU A 1103 -34.70 -12.32 -26.81
C GLU A 1103 -34.84 -11.13 -25.84
N GLU A 1104 -34.50 -11.33 -24.56
CA GLU A 1104 -34.43 -10.28 -23.54
C GLU A 1104 -33.48 -9.14 -23.96
N ALA A 1105 -32.25 -9.49 -24.38
CA ALA A 1105 -31.23 -8.52 -24.80
C ALA A 1105 -31.62 -7.73 -26.07
N GLN A 1106 -32.50 -8.30 -26.91
CA GLN A 1106 -33.01 -7.66 -28.12
C GLN A 1106 -34.29 -6.83 -27.91
N GLY A 1107 -34.82 -6.81 -26.68
CA GLY A 1107 -36.08 -6.12 -26.37
C GLY A 1107 -37.31 -6.79 -27.01
N VAL A 1108 -37.20 -8.06 -27.40
CA VAL A 1108 -38.33 -8.88 -27.86
C VAL A 1108 -39.03 -9.43 -26.62
N VAL A 1109 -39.85 -8.60 -25.98
CA VAL A 1109 -40.77 -9.07 -24.95
C VAL A 1109 -41.87 -9.86 -25.66
N THR A 1110 -41.90 -11.17 -25.50
CA THR A 1110 -43.15 -11.91 -25.66
C THR A 1110 -44.07 -11.48 -24.52
N ASP A 1111 -45.20 -10.87 -24.89
CA ASP A 1111 -46.26 -10.56 -23.93
C ASP A 1111 -46.56 -11.81 -23.08
N ALA A 1112 -46.78 -11.60 -21.79
CA ALA A 1112 -47.00 -12.62 -20.76
C ALA A 1112 -48.23 -13.53 -20.96
N GLU A 1113 -48.80 -13.62 -22.17
CA GLU A 1113 -49.93 -14.47 -22.51
C GLU A 1113 -49.52 -15.83 -23.14
N ASP A 1114 -48.27 -16.02 -23.59
CA ASP A 1114 -47.83 -17.29 -24.23
C ASP A 1114 -47.16 -18.32 -23.29
N GLU A 1115 -46.80 -17.96 -22.05
CA GLU A 1115 -46.30 -18.93 -21.05
C GLU A 1115 -47.35 -19.99 -20.68
N LEU A 1116 -48.64 -19.73 -20.92
CA LEU A 1116 -49.73 -20.68 -20.72
C LEU A 1116 -49.93 -21.65 -21.90
N ALA A 1117 -49.29 -21.42 -23.05
CA ALA A 1117 -49.40 -22.28 -24.22
C ALA A 1117 -48.24 -23.28 -24.36
N ILE A 1118 -47.09 -23.02 -23.73
CA ILE A 1118 -45.93 -23.94 -23.73
C ILE A 1118 -46.01 -24.96 -22.56
N ALA A 1119 -46.81 -24.67 -21.53
CA ALA A 1119 -47.10 -25.59 -20.43
C ALA A 1119 -48.28 -26.56 -20.68
N ALA A 1120 -48.81 -26.65 -21.90
CA ALA A 1120 -49.88 -27.58 -22.32
C ALA A 1120 -49.44 -28.44 -23.50
#